data_AF-A0A954VZF5-F1
#
_entry.id   AF-A0A954VZF5-F1
#
_cell.length_a   1.000
_cell.length_b   1.000
_cell.length_c   1.000
_cell.angle_alpha   90.00
_cell.angle_beta   90.00
_cell.angle_gamma   90.00
#
_symmetry.space_group_name_H-M   'P 1'
#
loop_
_entity.id
_entity.type
_entity.pdbx_description
1 polymer ?
#
loop_
_entity_poly.entity_id
_entity_poly.type
_entity_poly.pdbx_seq_one_letter_code
_entity_poly.pdbx_strand_id
1 'polypeptide(L)'
;MATRKRTPKKRPAPKREATVSHVDQSAEAIEELLVTRQKSKLVAELLGEENLEELRELSVKARSSHRSNGIRVLILPGIMGSLLGIPRKILDDMIWFDPVDIFQGNLSKLTLAANGVPGKIKSIGAMPHYLKLKLRLKIDGFDVDYFHYDWRLGLVSLGQQLNEHLKTEKKPVNIVAHSMGGLVARSAMFQANGQPKIKRLVMLGTPNYGSFEPVMALRGSNSTVQSVARLARTSAVDLANDIFSTFDGLCQLLPHHSKFSSVDLFQAENWPGDKKPRQNVLKRVADAHQTLAPFDERCSLVAGVNQETVVGLRHSHDKSMFIYERSYSGDGTVPLDFAVMAQERTYYVEEEHGKLPNNRSVAKGVRQILLDQEVTAIKSQVPTVRRSKLTETSDHSTMIAASEQRSDIADWTNVELREIASEFISAETSEPPAAVVEKAEVLRRSFQDLVISRRRQKRLEITIAKGDISQLNTRAVVLGMFQSVRPTGPASVLDSWMDGTISEFVDRRMFSANVGEIQILPTNRHQIKSEFVVLAGLGAFDQFDESVMRRVAENVARSLIRTHVDEIGTVLMGAGSKLTVKQSLDSLLQGFFAGLMDSKLHQKFRGITICEFDPRRFEEIKQTVYDLASTQLFEETEVTLDELTLPEPISAAPRLRRSTEDDPVYLIVRSDGVYEHRDPDSETDSKKRQLDLSVLTAGGKATIVNQTILCDETQINKLISQLSNGCPQNLDEYGQAWAKLVLPQQIRTVLTSQSNLHLVVVHDSFASRVPWETLHIDGWAPAKNQGVSRRYLARDMPAAAWLQDRIESNQLTVLLIGNPTGDLSGADDEIKALAQRLGQNPVITVKILMQGEATFDAVRNEFASGAYDVIHYAGHAFFDSHNPARSGIVCAGNEVLSGQDLLGVSKLPTLMFFNACESARVRQVGIGQYQLQTGKKVR
;
A
#
# COMPACT_ATOMS: atom_id res chain seq x y z
N MET A 1 8.16 25.36 60.28
CA MET A 1 7.19 24.25 60.18
C MET A 1 6.60 24.25 58.77
N ALA A 2 6.74 23.12 58.08
CA ALA A 2 6.67 23.01 56.63
C ALA A 2 5.24 23.00 56.07
N THR A 3 5.06 23.72 54.97
CA THR A 3 3.91 23.69 54.06
C THR A 3 3.91 22.41 53.22
N ARG A 4 2.83 21.61 53.29
CA ARG A 4 2.60 20.47 52.38
C ARG A 4 1.36 20.74 51.52
N LYS A 5 1.62 21.13 50.26
CA LYS A 5 0.62 21.20 49.17
C LYS A 5 0.06 19.80 48.88
N ARG A 6 -1.27 19.66 48.89
CA ARG A 6 -1.98 18.47 48.36
C ARG A 6 -2.33 18.72 46.89
N THR A 7 -1.78 17.90 46.01
CA THR A 7 -2.11 17.79 44.58
C THR A 7 -3.48 17.11 44.37
N PRO A 8 -4.25 17.50 43.33
CA PRO A 8 -5.50 16.82 43.00
C PRO A 8 -5.22 15.48 42.30
N LYS A 9 -5.91 14.42 42.76
CA LYS A 9 -5.88 13.07 42.16
C LYS A 9 -6.31 13.13 40.69
N LYS A 10 -5.41 12.79 39.76
CA LYS A 10 -5.76 12.45 38.37
C LYS A 10 -6.72 11.26 38.37
N ARG A 11 -7.87 11.40 37.70
CA ARG A 11 -8.72 10.27 37.29
C ARG A 11 -7.89 9.31 36.44
N PRO A 12 -8.01 7.98 36.61
CA PRO A 12 -7.38 7.05 35.69
C PRO A 12 -8.02 7.22 34.30
N ALA A 13 -7.18 7.26 33.26
CA ALA A 13 -7.62 7.22 31.87
C ALA A 13 -8.49 5.97 31.63
N PRO A 14 -9.44 6.02 30.68
CA PRO A 14 -10.22 4.83 30.34
C PRO A 14 -9.26 3.74 29.87
N LYS A 15 -9.36 2.55 30.46
CA LYS A 15 -8.69 1.34 29.97
C LYS A 15 -9.19 1.10 28.54
N ARG A 16 -8.37 1.43 27.55
CA ARG A 16 -8.48 0.83 26.22
C ARG A 16 -8.31 -0.67 26.41
N GLU A 17 -9.21 -1.47 25.87
CA GLU A 17 -9.07 -2.92 25.83
C GLU A 17 -7.70 -3.27 25.24
N ALA A 18 -6.94 -4.06 25.99
CA ALA A 18 -5.64 -4.57 25.57
C ALA A 18 -5.86 -5.66 24.52
N THR A 19 -5.96 -5.27 23.26
CA THR A 19 -5.89 -6.19 22.13
C THR A 19 -4.45 -6.27 21.65
N VAL A 20 -3.80 -7.41 21.95
CA VAL A 20 -2.60 -8.07 21.33
C VAL A 20 -1.54 -8.57 22.34
N SER A 21 -1.40 -8.06 23.57
CA SER A 21 -0.19 -8.33 24.40
C SER A 21 -0.18 -9.60 25.31
N HIS A 22 -0.85 -10.71 24.98
CA HIS A 22 -0.96 -11.85 25.92
C HIS A 22 -0.72 -13.25 25.33
N VAL A 23 -0.10 -13.35 24.15
CA VAL A 23 0.26 -14.64 23.55
C VAL A 23 1.76 -14.69 23.32
N ASP A 24 2.40 -15.74 23.82
CA ASP A 24 3.80 -16.06 23.54
C ASP A 24 3.99 -16.24 22.04
N GLN A 25 4.83 -15.40 21.44
CA GLN A 25 5.07 -15.34 19.99
C GLN A 25 6.28 -16.15 19.56
N SER A 26 6.89 -16.93 20.46
CA SER A 26 8.02 -17.79 20.13
C SER A 26 7.63 -18.87 19.11
N ALA A 27 8.59 -19.28 18.28
CA ALA A 27 8.39 -20.40 17.35
C ALA A 27 7.97 -21.67 18.09
N GLU A 28 8.49 -21.88 19.30
CA GLU A 28 8.14 -22.96 20.22
C GLU A 28 6.66 -22.89 20.63
N ALA A 29 6.19 -21.73 21.11
CA ALA A 29 4.78 -21.56 21.50
C ALA A 29 3.82 -21.66 20.31
N ILE A 30 4.20 -21.12 19.15
CA ILE A 30 3.41 -21.24 17.92
C ILE A 30 3.35 -22.70 17.47
N GLU A 31 4.45 -23.45 17.52
CA GLU A 31 4.45 -24.89 17.26
C GLU A 31 3.42 -25.61 18.14
N GLU A 32 3.36 -25.31 19.44
CA GLU A 32 2.37 -25.87 20.37
C GLU A 32 0.91 -25.41 20.10
N LEU A 33 0.70 -24.19 19.57
CA LEU A 33 -0.63 -23.70 19.23
C LEU A 33 -1.17 -24.34 17.94
N LEU A 34 -0.31 -24.59 16.95
CA LEU A 34 -0.67 -25.31 15.72
C LEU A 34 -1.22 -26.71 16.01
N VAL A 35 -0.75 -27.32 17.10
CA VAL A 35 -1.20 -28.61 17.61
C VAL A 35 -2.60 -28.58 18.19
N THR A 36 -2.88 -27.59 19.04
CA THR A 36 -4.09 -27.58 19.89
C THR A 36 -5.29 -26.97 19.19
N ARG A 37 -5.10 -26.36 18.00
CA ARG A 37 -6.08 -25.53 17.27
C ARG A 37 -6.68 -24.38 18.10
N GLN A 38 -6.10 -24.08 19.26
CA GLN A 38 -6.54 -22.98 20.11
C GLN A 38 -5.95 -21.66 19.59
N LYS A 39 -6.71 -20.55 19.71
CA LYS A 39 -6.27 -19.19 19.34
C LYS A 39 -5.82 -19.01 17.88
N SER A 40 -6.40 -19.77 16.95
CA SER A 40 -6.12 -19.69 15.50
C SER A 40 -6.22 -18.27 14.94
N LYS A 41 -7.20 -17.50 15.39
CA LYS A 41 -7.41 -16.12 14.95
C LYS A 41 -6.21 -15.23 15.27
N LEU A 42 -5.64 -15.33 16.45
CA LEU A 42 -4.54 -14.45 16.87
C LEU A 42 -3.20 -14.83 16.21
N VAL A 43 -2.97 -16.13 15.97
CA VAL A 43 -1.81 -16.59 15.19
C VAL A 43 -1.97 -16.24 13.70
N ALA A 44 -3.20 -16.28 13.16
CA ALA A 44 -3.50 -15.82 11.79
C ALA A 44 -3.28 -14.32 11.64
N GLU A 45 -3.65 -13.54 12.66
CA GLU A 45 -3.39 -12.10 12.71
C GLU A 45 -1.90 -11.75 12.75
N LEU A 46 -1.03 -12.66 13.23
CA LEU A 46 0.43 -12.50 13.31
C LEU A 46 1.17 -13.01 12.06
N LEU A 47 0.78 -14.18 11.53
CA LEU A 47 1.51 -14.88 10.47
C LEU A 47 0.88 -14.77 9.07
N GLY A 48 -0.38 -14.34 8.99
CA GLY A 48 -1.20 -14.41 7.78
C GLY A 48 -1.90 -15.77 7.62
N GLU A 49 -3.09 -15.78 7.00
CA GLU A 49 -3.93 -16.98 6.84
C GLU A 49 -3.25 -18.07 5.99
N GLU A 50 -2.56 -17.70 4.91
CA GLU A 50 -1.88 -18.65 4.03
C GLU A 50 -0.69 -19.35 4.71
N ASN A 51 0.17 -18.59 5.39
CA ASN A 51 1.31 -19.13 6.15
C ASN A 51 0.85 -20.02 7.32
N LEU A 52 -0.24 -19.64 7.99
CA LEU A 52 -0.80 -20.45 9.05
C LEU A 52 -1.26 -21.82 8.53
N GLU A 53 -1.89 -21.87 7.35
CA GLU A 53 -2.33 -23.13 6.77
C GLU A 53 -1.14 -24.00 6.32
N GLU A 54 -0.10 -23.43 5.69
CA GLU A 54 1.12 -24.18 5.37
C GLU A 54 1.79 -24.74 6.64
N LEU A 55 1.91 -23.93 7.70
CA LEU A 55 2.48 -24.37 8.97
C LEU A 55 1.66 -25.46 9.64
N ARG A 56 0.33 -25.40 9.56
CA ARG A 56 -0.55 -26.49 10.02
C ARG A 56 -0.27 -27.78 9.27
N GLU A 57 -0.25 -27.74 7.94
CA GLU A 57 0.06 -28.93 7.14
C GLU A 57 1.42 -29.53 7.50
N LEU A 58 2.45 -28.69 7.61
CA LEU A 58 3.79 -29.12 7.98
C LEU A 58 3.82 -29.69 9.40
N SER A 59 3.11 -29.09 10.35
CA SER A 59 3.04 -29.57 11.74
C SER A 59 2.37 -30.95 11.85
N VAL A 60 1.29 -31.18 11.10
CA VAL A 60 0.58 -32.46 11.04
C VAL A 60 1.50 -33.54 10.45
N LYS A 61 2.18 -33.24 9.34
CA LYS A 61 3.15 -34.15 8.71
C LYS A 61 4.33 -34.45 9.65
N ALA A 62 4.89 -33.44 10.30
CA ALA A 62 6.02 -33.59 11.22
C ALA A 62 5.71 -34.52 12.39
N ARG A 63 4.48 -34.47 12.91
CA ARG A 63 4.00 -35.37 13.97
C ARG A 63 3.91 -36.82 13.53
N SER A 64 3.36 -37.06 12.35
CA SER A 64 3.28 -38.42 11.81
C SER A 64 4.65 -39.02 11.50
N SER A 65 5.67 -38.19 11.29
CA SER A 65 7.02 -38.60 10.96
C SER A 65 7.97 -38.71 12.17
N HIS A 66 7.51 -38.42 13.39
CA HIS A 66 8.40 -38.34 14.56
C HIS A 66 9.07 -39.70 14.87
N ARG A 67 10.40 -39.68 15.04
CA ARG A 67 11.21 -40.85 15.37
C ARG A 67 11.96 -40.61 16.68
N SER A 68 11.81 -41.51 17.65
CA SER A 68 12.45 -41.42 18.97
C SER A 68 13.98 -41.48 18.97
N ASN A 69 14.60 -41.86 17.83
CA ASN A 69 16.05 -41.94 17.63
C ASN A 69 16.53 -41.12 16.42
N GLY A 70 15.86 -40.00 16.12
CA GLY A 70 16.27 -39.07 15.05
C GLY A 70 17.70 -38.53 15.23
N ILE A 71 18.33 -38.14 14.13
CA ILE A 71 19.64 -37.45 14.18
C ILE A 71 19.42 -36.08 14.83
N ARG A 72 20.18 -35.76 15.88
CA ARG A 72 20.07 -34.51 16.64
C ARG A 72 20.57 -33.32 15.81
N VAL A 73 19.71 -32.30 15.70
CA VAL A 73 19.96 -31.04 14.99
C VAL A 73 19.57 -29.85 15.87
N LEU A 74 20.44 -28.86 15.98
CA LEU A 74 20.11 -27.56 16.57
C LEU A 74 20.08 -26.48 15.47
N ILE A 75 18.99 -25.72 15.44
CA ILE A 75 18.87 -24.53 14.60
C ILE A 75 19.35 -23.32 15.41
N LEU A 76 20.34 -22.60 14.88
CA LEU A 76 20.89 -21.39 15.48
C LEU A 76 20.42 -20.17 14.68
N PRO A 77 19.59 -19.29 15.28
CA PRO A 77 19.14 -18.06 14.65
C PRO A 77 20.27 -17.09 14.26
N GLY A 78 19.93 -16.09 13.44
CA GLY A 78 20.81 -14.96 13.14
C GLY A 78 20.71 -13.82 14.14
N ILE A 79 21.37 -12.70 13.84
CA ILE A 79 21.16 -11.44 14.57
C ILE A 79 19.68 -11.06 14.50
N MET A 80 19.11 -10.61 15.61
CA MET A 80 17.66 -10.28 15.74
C MET A 80 16.71 -11.48 15.52
N GLY A 81 17.23 -12.70 15.34
CA GLY A 81 16.43 -13.91 15.11
C GLY A 81 15.93 -14.63 16.37
N SER A 82 16.20 -14.08 17.55
CA SER A 82 15.66 -14.57 18.83
C SER A 82 14.86 -13.47 19.51
N LEU A 83 13.75 -13.85 20.16
CA LEU A 83 12.97 -12.96 21.00
C LEU A 83 13.78 -12.61 22.26
N LEU A 84 13.75 -11.34 22.67
CA LEU A 84 14.42 -10.85 23.89
C LEU A 84 13.41 -10.28 24.88
N GLY A 85 13.57 -10.59 26.15
CA GLY A 85 12.70 -10.11 27.21
C GLY A 85 13.25 -10.32 28.62
N ILE A 86 12.42 -10.06 29.63
CA ILE A 86 12.74 -10.35 31.04
C ILE A 86 11.95 -11.59 31.46
N PRO A 87 12.62 -12.71 31.80
CA PRO A 87 11.93 -13.92 32.23
C PRO A 87 11.11 -13.71 33.51
N ARG A 88 9.85 -14.17 33.55
CA ARG A 88 8.98 -14.11 34.75
C ARG A 88 8.32 -15.46 35.03
N LYS A 89 7.79 -15.63 36.24
CA LYS A 89 7.19 -16.90 36.69
C LYS A 89 5.88 -17.31 35.98
N ILE A 90 5.23 -16.41 35.23
CA ILE A 90 3.90 -16.66 34.62
C ILE A 90 3.93 -16.39 33.11
N LEU A 91 4.35 -15.20 32.68
CA LEU A 91 4.54 -14.82 31.27
C LEU A 91 5.73 -13.87 31.17
N ASP A 92 6.62 -14.12 30.23
CA ASP A 92 7.81 -13.30 30.01
C ASP A 92 7.47 -11.91 29.46
N ASP A 93 8.25 -10.91 29.86
CA ASP A 93 8.09 -9.51 29.46
C ASP A 93 8.89 -9.28 28.17
N MET A 94 8.25 -9.50 27.02
CA MET A 94 8.87 -9.42 25.70
C MET A 94 9.18 -7.97 25.32
N ILE A 95 10.41 -7.71 24.87
CA ILE A 95 10.85 -6.38 24.41
C ILE A 95 11.21 -6.42 22.93
N TRP A 96 11.68 -7.56 22.43
CA TRP A 96 11.94 -7.81 21.01
C TRP A 96 11.26 -9.12 20.59
N PHE A 97 10.32 -9.18 19.64
CA PHE A 97 9.74 -8.09 18.83
C PHE A 97 8.29 -7.80 19.26
N ASP A 98 8.08 -6.80 20.13
CA ASP A 98 6.73 -6.33 20.51
C ASP A 98 6.54 -4.87 20.05
N PRO A 99 5.76 -4.62 18.97
CA PRO A 99 5.50 -3.28 18.45
C PRO A 99 4.89 -2.30 19.48
N VAL A 100 4.09 -2.81 20.43
CA VAL A 100 3.45 -1.99 21.48
C VAL A 100 4.50 -1.54 22.49
N ASP A 101 5.41 -2.43 22.91
CA ASP A 101 6.52 -2.08 23.80
C ASP A 101 7.57 -1.19 23.12
N ILE A 102 7.83 -1.40 21.83
CA ILE A 102 8.66 -0.52 21.02
C ILE A 102 8.08 0.91 21.00
N PHE A 103 6.77 1.04 20.78
CA PHE A 103 6.06 2.32 20.80
C PHE A 103 6.08 3.01 22.17
N GLN A 104 6.08 2.26 23.27
CA GLN A 104 6.16 2.79 24.64
C GLN A 104 7.58 3.25 25.03
N GLY A 105 8.57 3.17 24.12
CA GLY A 105 9.95 3.61 24.38
C GLY A 105 10.79 2.61 25.17
N ASN A 106 10.33 1.35 25.30
CA ASN A 106 11.03 0.32 26.05
C ASN A 106 12.28 -0.24 25.34
N LEU A 107 12.56 0.15 24.08
CA LEU A 107 13.79 -0.20 23.37
C LEU A 107 15.07 0.25 24.09
N SER A 108 15.01 1.33 24.89
CA SER A 108 16.13 1.78 25.72
C SER A 108 16.60 0.72 26.73
N LYS A 109 15.73 -0.23 27.10
CA LYS A 109 16.09 -1.38 27.96
C LYS A 109 17.03 -2.37 27.27
N LEU A 110 17.14 -2.32 25.93
CA LEU A 110 18.05 -3.18 25.17
C LEU A 110 19.51 -2.70 25.22
N THR A 111 19.79 -1.48 25.67
CA THR A 111 21.17 -0.97 25.77
C THR A 111 22.05 -1.85 26.66
N LEU A 112 23.21 -2.28 26.14
CA LEU A 112 24.20 -3.00 26.94
C LEU A 112 24.98 -2.02 27.83
N ALA A 113 25.39 -2.50 29.00
CA ALA A 113 26.33 -1.76 29.84
C ALA A 113 27.68 -1.57 29.11
N ALA A 114 28.49 -0.60 29.52
CA ALA A 114 29.76 -0.27 28.85
C ALA A 114 30.75 -1.46 28.72
N ASN A 115 30.60 -2.47 29.59
CA ASN A 115 31.36 -3.72 29.61
C ASN A 115 30.70 -4.87 28.81
N GLY A 116 29.63 -4.61 28.07
CA GLY A 116 28.93 -5.61 27.24
C GLY A 116 27.94 -6.51 28.00
N VAL A 117 27.60 -6.20 29.25
CA VAL A 117 26.70 -7.03 30.07
C VAL A 117 25.21 -6.69 29.80
N PRO A 118 24.32 -7.69 29.58
CA PRO A 118 22.92 -7.49 29.13
C PRO A 118 21.90 -7.12 30.20
N GLY A 119 22.33 -6.86 31.43
CA GLY A 119 21.42 -6.58 32.55
C GLY A 119 20.49 -7.77 32.82
N LYS A 120 19.18 -7.52 32.89
CA LYS A 120 18.14 -8.56 33.16
C LYS A 120 17.57 -9.20 31.90
N ILE A 121 17.90 -8.66 30.72
CA ILE A 121 17.35 -9.13 29.45
C ILE A 121 18.01 -10.45 29.08
N LYS A 122 17.19 -11.39 28.59
CA LYS A 122 17.63 -12.68 28.09
C LYS A 122 16.86 -13.04 26.82
N SER A 123 17.38 -14.03 26.11
CA SER A 123 16.64 -14.69 25.03
C SER A 123 15.53 -15.55 25.62
N ILE A 124 14.31 -15.43 25.06
CA ILE A 124 13.10 -16.11 25.55
C ILE A 124 12.44 -17.03 24.52
N GLY A 125 13.01 -17.12 23.30
CA GLY A 125 12.54 -18.04 22.27
C GLY A 125 13.11 -17.72 20.89
N ALA A 126 12.93 -18.63 19.94
CA ALA A 126 13.27 -18.38 18.54
C ALA A 126 12.16 -17.60 17.84
N MET A 127 12.51 -16.78 16.84
CA MET A 127 11.51 -16.10 16.03
C MET A 127 10.73 -17.09 15.13
N PRO A 128 9.44 -16.84 14.83
CA PRO A 128 8.57 -17.75 14.07
C PRO A 128 9.08 -18.12 12.67
N HIS A 129 9.91 -17.28 12.05
CA HIS A 129 10.42 -17.51 10.70
C HIS A 129 11.33 -18.75 10.57
N TYR A 130 11.81 -19.33 11.67
CA TYR A 130 12.56 -20.60 11.65
C TYR A 130 11.67 -21.84 11.71
N LEU A 131 10.35 -21.69 11.83
CA LEU A 131 9.44 -22.81 12.07
C LEU A 131 9.31 -23.73 10.86
N LYS A 132 9.24 -23.19 9.63
CA LYS A 132 9.17 -24.01 8.41
C LYS A 132 10.40 -24.92 8.26
N LEU A 133 11.60 -24.42 8.59
CA LEU A 133 12.84 -25.22 8.57
C LEU A 133 12.77 -26.38 9.57
N LYS A 134 12.41 -26.08 10.83
CA LYS A 134 12.29 -27.08 11.89
C LYS A 134 11.30 -28.17 11.51
N LEU A 135 10.10 -27.79 11.05
CA LEU A 135 9.06 -28.75 10.68
C LEU A 135 9.47 -29.63 9.48
N ARG A 136 10.11 -29.05 8.45
CA ARG A 136 10.59 -29.83 7.29
C ARG A 136 11.67 -30.85 7.69
N LEU A 137 12.64 -30.44 8.52
CA LEU A 137 13.64 -31.38 9.05
C LEU A 137 13.02 -32.44 9.97
N LYS A 138 12.03 -32.09 10.80
CA LYS A 138 11.28 -33.09 11.58
C LYS A 138 10.55 -34.10 10.69
N ILE A 139 9.94 -33.65 9.58
CA ILE A 139 9.30 -34.53 8.58
C ILE A 139 10.31 -35.54 8.00
N ASP A 140 11.56 -35.11 7.80
CA ASP A 140 12.66 -35.95 7.32
C ASP A 140 13.25 -36.89 8.39
N GLY A 141 12.71 -36.88 9.60
CA GLY A 141 13.08 -37.79 10.69
C GLY A 141 14.24 -37.32 11.56
N PHE A 142 14.61 -36.03 11.48
CA PHE A 142 15.56 -35.42 12.42
C PHE A 142 14.89 -35.08 13.75
N ASP A 143 15.69 -35.12 14.82
CA ASP A 143 15.31 -34.56 16.12
C ASP A 143 15.84 -33.12 16.19
N VAL A 144 14.94 -32.14 16.08
CA VAL A 144 15.30 -30.74 15.80
C VAL A 144 14.77 -29.82 16.89
N ASP A 145 15.67 -29.03 17.48
CA ASP A 145 15.35 -27.93 18.40
C ASP A 145 16.10 -26.64 18.05
N TYR A 146 15.75 -25.56 18.74
CA TYR A 146 16.43 -24.27 18.62
C TYR A 146 17.48 -24.10 19.72
N PHE A 147 18.59 -23.46 19.38
CA PHE A 147 19.44 -22.79 20.36
C PHE A 147 19.32 -21.29 20.11
N HIS A 148 18.34 -20.66 20.77
CA HIS A 148 18.13 -19.22 20.73
C HIS A 148 19.04 -18.53 21.76
N TYR A 149 19.49 -17.32 21.46
CA TYR A 149 20.48 -16.61 22.27
C TYR A 149 20.31 -15.09 22.20
N ASP A 150 20.98 -14.37 23.10
CA ASP A 150 20.96 -12.91 23.13
C ASP A 150 21.96 -12.36 22.10
N TRP A 151 21.46 -12.09 20.90
CA TRP A 151 22.23 -11.65 19.74
C TRP A 151 22.95 -10.31 19.92
N ARG A 152 22.70 -9.56 21.00
CA ARG A 152 23.44 -8.34 21.33
C ARG A 152 24.84 -8.64 21.86
N LEU A 153 25.04 -9.83 22.44
CA LEU A 153 26.30 -10.24 23.08
C LEU A 153 27.38 -10.63 22.08
N GLY A 154 28.63 -10.62 22.54
CA GLY A 154 29.78 -10.98 21.72
C GLY A 154 29.89 -12.49 21.45
N LEU A 155 30.41 -12.83 20.26
CA LEU A 155 30.57 -14.19 19.73
C LEU A 155 31.27 -15.16 20.69
N VAL A 156 32.30 -14.71 21.41
CA VAL A 156 33.01 -15.56 22.38
C VAL A 156 32.07 -16.01 23.51
N SER A 157 31.31 -15.08 24.09
CA SER A 157 30.35 -15.39 25.15
C SER A 157 29.24 -16.31 24.63
N LEU A 158 28.74 -16.04 23.42
CA LEU A 158 27.71 -16.85 22.79
C LEU A 158 28.21 -18.27 22.47
N GLY A 159 29.46 -18.40 22.00
CA GLY A 159 30.11 -19.69 21.76
C GLY A 159 30.30 -20.50 23.05
N GLN A 160 30.62 -19.83 24.17
CA GLN A 160 30.68 -20.47 25.49
C GLN A 160 29.29 -20.99 25.91
N GLN A 161 28.24 -20.17 25.78
CA GLN A 161 26.86 -20.56 26.10
C GLN A 161 26.41 -21.77 25.26
N LEU A 162 26.75 -21.79 23.96
CA LEU A 162 26.49 -22.94 23.10
C LEU A 162 27.24 -24.18 23.58
N ASN A 163 28.52 -24.07 23.92
CA ASN A 163 29.29 -25.19 24.46
C ASN A 163 28.72 -25.70 25.80
N GLU A 164 28.22 -24.83 26.67
CA GLU A 164 27.54 -25.22 27.90
C GLU A 164 26.26 -26.02 27.61
N HIS A 165 25.46 -25.60 26.63
CA HIS A 165 24.31 -26.36 26.17
C HIS A 165 24.71 -27.72 25.57
N LEU A 166 25.73 -27.75 24.70
CA LEU A 166 26.22 -28.98 24.05
C LEU A 166 26.79 -30.01 25.04
N LYS A 167 27.22 -29.60 26.25
CA LYS A 167 27.60 -30.55 27.32
C LYS A 167 26.42 -31.36 27.82
N THR A 168 25.21 -30.81 27.76
CA THR A 168 23.97 -31.51 28.17
C THR A 168 23.50 -32.54 27.13
N GLU A 169 23.97 -32.40 25.89
CA GLU A 169 23.63 -33.30 24.78
C GLU A 169 24.37 -34.63 24.89
N LYS A 170 23.60 -35.73 24.88
CA LYS A 170 24.12 -37.09 25.07
C LYS A 170 25.03 -37.55 23.93
N LYS A 171 24.76 -37.08 22.71
CA LYS A 171 25.49 -37.44 21.48
C LYS A 171 26.00 -36.17 20.79
N PRO A 172 27.01 -36.27 19.90
CA PRO A 172 27.36 -35.16 19.02
C PRO A 172 26.15 -34.68 18.20
N VAL A 173 26.07 -33.37 18.00
CA VAL A 173 24.94 -32.65 17.43
C VAL A 173 25.33 -32.04 16.09
N ASN A 174 24.39 -32.00 15.14
CA ASN A 174 24.55 -31.24 13.91
C ASN A 174 23.92 -29.86 14.08
N ILE A 175 24.53 -28.84 13.52
CA ILE A 175 24.05 -27.46 13.61
C ILE A 175 23.62 -26.98 12.23
N VAL A 176 22.45 -26.36 12.17
CA VAL A 176 22.01 -25.55 11.03
C VAL A 176 21.93 -24.11 11.51
N ALA A 177 22.86 -23.27 11.09
CA ALA A 177 23.01 -21.93 11.62
C ALA A 177 22.76 -20.88 10.55
N HIS A 178 21.92 -19.89 10.85
CA HIS A 178 21.60 -18.80 9.95
C HIS A 178 22.39 -17.55 10.31
N SER A 179 22.97 -16.88 9.31
CA SER A 179 23.63 -15.57 9.49
C SER A 179 24.66 -15.60 10.63
N MET A 180 24.57 -14.67 11.59
CA MET A 180 25.44 -14.61 12.79
C MET A 180 25.53 -15.94 13.57
N GLY A 181 24.50 -16.79 13.54
CA GLY A 181 24.51 -18.09 14.23
C GLY A 181 25.66 -18.99 13.76
N GLY A 182 26.07 -18.88 12.49
CA GLY A 182 27.22 -19.63 11.97
C GLY A 182 28.53 -19.22 12.63
N LEU A 183 28.69 -17.93 12.92
CA LEU A 183 29.85 -17.41 13.65
C LEU A 183 29.83 -17.84 15.12
N VAL A 184 28.65 -17.88 15.76
CA VAL A 184 28.48 -18.41 17.12
C VAL A 184 28.90 -19.88 17.18
N ALA A 185 28.45 -20.69 16.21
CA ALA A 185 28.84 -22.09 16.12
C ALA A 185 30.36 -22.25 15.89
N ARG A 186 30.97 -21.44 15.01
CA ARG A 186 32.42 -21.45 14.78
C ARG A 186 33.21 -20.99 16.00
N SER A 187 32.70 -20.05 16.78
CA SER A 187 33.33 -19.65 18.05
C SER A 187 33.24 -20.78 19.09
N ALA A 188 32.12 -21.48 19.18
CA ALA A 188 32.00 -22.66 20.03
C ALA A 188 32.97 -23.77 19.61
N MET A 189 33.11 -24.03 18.30
CA MET A 189 34.07 -24.98 17.75
C MET A 189 35.52 -24.62 18.10
N PHE A 190 35.86 -23.33 18.06
CA PHE A 190 37.18 -22.83 18.44
C PHE A 190 37.48 -23.09 19.92
N GLN A 191 36.52 -22.80 20.78
CA GLN A 191 36.63 -22.94 22.23
C GLN A 191 36.54 -24.40 22.73
N ALA A 192 36.13 -25.35 21.88
CA ALA A 192 35.92 -26.74 22.26
C ALA A 192 37.22 -27.53 22.55
N ASN A 193 38.41 -26.94 22.30
CA ASN A 193 39.72 -27.48 22.68
C ASN A 193 39.89 -29.01 22.48
N GLY A 194 39.48 -29.53 21.31
CA GLY A 194 39.65 -30.95 20.97
C GLY A 194 38.56 -31.91 21.44
N GLN A 195 37.47 -31.43 22.05
CA GLN A 195 36.28 -32.23 22.39
C GLN A 195 35.05 -31.84 21.55
N PRO A 196 35.05 -32.08 20.22
CA PRO A 196 34.00 -31.59 19.35
C PRO A 196 32.66 -32.31 19.61
N LYS A 197 31.71 -31.58 20.20
CA LYS A 197 30.29 -31.99 20.24
C LYS A 197 29.55 -31.63 18.96
N ILE A 198 30.08 -30.71 18.15
CA ILE A 198 29.52 -30.33 16.85
C ILE A 198 30.06 -31.29 15.78
N LYS A 199 29.17 -32.14 15.27
CA LYS A 199 29.48 -33.11 14.22
C LYS A 199 29.53 -32.46 12.84
N ARG A 200 28.53 -31.61 12.54
CA ARG A 200 28.42 -30.84 11.29
C ARG A 200 27.90 -29.45 11.58
N LEU A 201 28.34 -28.50 10.78
CA LEU A 201 27.85 -27.13 10.76
C LEU A 201 27.42 -26.78 9.33
N VAL A 202 26.12 -26.64 9.12
CA VAL A 202 25.52 -26.12 7.89
C VAL A 202 25.18 -24.66 8.11
N MET A 203 25.88 -23.78 7.41
CA MET A 203 25.74 -22.33 7.49
C MET A 203 24.81 -21.82 6.39
N LEU A 204 23.82 -21.01 6.73
CA LEU A 204 22.90 -20.37 5.79
C LEU A 204 23.21 -18.87 5.76
N GLY A 205 23.83 -18.39 4.68
CA GLY A 205 24.15 -16.97 4.49
C GLY A 205 25.13 -16.40 5.53
N THR A 206 25.98 -17.21 6.18
CA THR A 206 26.84 -16.71 7.26
C THR A 206 27.85 -15.66 6.77
N PRO A 207 27.89 -14.45 7.37
CA PRO A 207 28.88 -13.40 7.05
C PRO A 207 30.26 -13.73 7.62
N ASN A 208 30.95 -14.70 7.01
CA ASN A 208 32.24 -15.22 7.48
C ASN A 208 33.36 -14.17 7.57
N TYR A 209 33.23 -13.07 6.84
CA TYR A 209 34.12 -11.90 6.86
C TYR A 209 33.35 -10.58 7.11
N GLY A 210 32.19 -10.66 7.76
CA GLY A 210 31.32 -9.50 8.01
C GLY A 210 30.42 -9.15 6.84
N SER A 211 29.81 -7.96 6.89
CA SER A 211 28.98 -7.38 5.83
C SER A 211 28.90 -5.86 6.01
N PHE A 212 28.35 -5.13 5.03
CA PHE A 212 28.13 -3.69 5.16
C PHE A 212 26.82 -3.33 5.88
N GLU A 213 25.96 -4.31 6.13
CA GLU A 213 24.68 -4.12 6.81
C GLU A 213 24.82 -3.53 8.23
N PRO A 214 25.75 -3.99 9.09
CA PRO A 214 26.03 -3.34 10.38
C PRO A 214 26.52 -1.90 10.24
N VAL A 215 27.21 -1.54 9.14
CA VAL A 215 27.62 -0.16 8.88
C VAL A 215 26.39 0.71 8.65
N MET A 216 25.46 0.24 7.83
CA MET A 216 24.20 0.93 7.58
C MET A 216 23.35 1.03 8.85
N ALA A 217 23.30 -0.04 9.66
CA ALA A 217 22.57 -0.07 10.92
C ALA A 217 23.12 0.96 11.92
N LEU A 218 24.45 1.04 12.05
CA LEU A 218 25.14 1.99 12.94
C LEU A 218 25.10 3.44 12.43
N ARG A 219 24.82 3.66 11.14
CA ARG A 219 24.56 4.99 10.54
C ARG A 219 23.08 5.40 10.60
N GLY A 220 22.17 4.46 10.88
CA GLY A 220 20.73 4.70 10.76
C GLY A 220 20.22 4.79 9.32
N SER A 221 21.01 4.33 8.34
CA SER A 221 20.67 4.24 6.91
C SER A 221 20.09 2.87 6.51
N ASN A 222 19.98 1.95 7.47
CA ASN A 222 19.37 0.64 7.27
C ASN A 222 17.83 0.72 7.36
N SER A 223 17.13 0.08 6.41
CA SER A 223 15.65 0.09 6.35
C SER A 223 14.99 -0.46 7.61
N THR A 224 15.53 -1.56 8.16
CA THR A 224 15.04 -2.16 9.41
C THR A 224 15.18 -1.19 10.58
N VAL A 225 16.34 -0.54 10.71
CA VAL A 225 16.57 0.47 11.77
C VAL A 225 15.64 1.67 11.59
N GLN A 226 15.37 2.09 10.36
CA GLN A 226 14.42 3.16 10.06
C GLN A 226 12.99 2.76 10.45
N SER A 227 12.55 1.54 10.14
CA SER A 227 11.25 1.00 10.56
C SER A 227 11.12 0.94 12.09
N VAL A 228 12.15 0.47 12.81
CA VAL A 228 12.16 0.46 14.28
C VAL A 228 12.14 1.87 14.85
N ALA A 229 12.91 2.80 14.28
CA ALA A 229 12.95 4.19 14.72
C ALA A 229 11.61 4.91 14.53
N ARG A 230 10.89 4.62 13.42
CA ARG A 230 9.51 5.08 13.21
C ARG A 230 8.60 4.60 14.35
N LEU A 231 8.58 3.29 14.62
CA LEU A 231 7.77 2.72 15.72
C LEU A 231 8.13 3.34 17.08
N ALA A 232 9.42 3.53 17.36
CA ALA A 232 9.93 4.06 18.62
C ALA A 232 9.86 5.59 18.75
N ARG A 233 9.37 6.30 17.73
CA ARG A 233 9.27 7.77 17.68
C ARG A 233 10.59 8.49 17.96
N THR A 234 11.69 7.93 17.47
CA THR A 234 13.04 8.50 17.57
C THR A 234 13.67 8.62 16.18
N SER A 235 14.82 9.29 16.05
CA SER A 235 15.56 9.24 14.78
C SER A 235 16.33 7.92 14.66
N ALA A 236 16.46 7.40 13.44
CA ALA A 236 17.27 6.20 13.19
C ALA A 236 18.73 6.40 13.62
N VAL A 237 19.25 7.64 13.53
CA VAL A 237 20.59 8.00 13.98
C VAL A 237 20.71 7.98 15.50
N ASP A 238 19.70 8.46 16.23
CA ASP A 238 19.65 8.38 17.70
C ASP A 238 19.56 6.93 18.17
N LEU A 239 18.66 6.15 17.56
CA LEU A 239 18.53 4.72 17.85
C LEU A 239 19.84 3.97 17.60
N ALA A 240 20.50 4.26 16.47
CA ALA A 240 21.79 3.69 16.12
C ALA A 240 22.86 4.06 17.15
N ASN A 241 22.95 5.34 17.51
CA ASN A 241 23.97 5.86 18.43
C ASN A 241 23.77 5.42 19.88
N ASP A 242 22.54 5.44 20.39
CA ASP A 242 22.27 5.29 21.81
C ASP A 242 22.08 3.82 22.23
N ILE A 243 21.59 3.00 21.30
CA ILE A 243 21.22 1.60 21.57
C ILE A 243 22.08 0.65 20.74
N PHE A 244 22.04 0.71 19.40
CA PHE A 244 22.65 -0.32 18.55
C PHE A 244 24.18 -0.30 18.61
N SER A 245 24.78 0.89 18.79
CA SER A 245 26.22 1.06 19.00
C SER A 245 26.76 0.36 20.25
N THR A 246 25.88 -0.10 21.15
CA THR A 246 26.26 -0.85 22.35
C THR A 246 26.36 -2.35 22.12
N PHE A 247 25.87 -2.86 20.99
CA PHE A 247 25.76 -4.31 20.74
C PHE A 247 27.06 -4.86 20.18
N ASP A 248 27.77 -5.64 21.00
CA ASP A 248 28.99 -6.34 20.61
C ASP A 248 28.73 -7.23 19.39
N GLY A 249 27.63 -7.97 19.42
CA GLY A 249 27.24 -8.88 18.34
C GLY A 249 27.07 -8.18 16.99
N LEU A 250 26.47 -6.99 16.96
CA LEU A 250 26.31 -6.18 15.75
C LEU A 250 27.66 -5.66 15.25
N CYS A 251 28.47 -5.07 16.14
CA CYS A 251 29.77 -4.52 15.78
C CYS A 251 30.78 -5.60 15.32
N GLN A 252 30.64 -6.84 15.78
CA GLN A 252 31.45 -7.98 15.31
C GLN A 252 31.14 -8.45 13.89
N LEU A 253 30.03 -7.99 13.31
CA LEU A 253 29.64 -8.29 11.93
C LEU A 253 30.16 -7.26 10.92
N LEU A 254 30.91 -6.25 11.37
CA LEU A 254 31.55 -5.27 10.48
C LEU A 254 32.51 -5.96 9.48
N PRO A 255 32.73 -5.38 8.29
CA PRO A 255 33.65 -5.92 7.30
C PRO A 255 35.05 -6.17 7.88
N HIS A 256 35.55 -7.40 7.70
CA HIS A 256 36.87 -7.77 8.16
C HIS A 256 37.96 -7.18 7.24
N HIS A 257 39.08 -6.73 7.83
CA HIS A 257 40.17 -6.05 7.11
C HIS A 257 40.77 -6.89 5.95
N SER A 258 40.65 -8.22 6.02
CA SER A 258 41.15 -9.12 4.98
C SER A 258 40.33 -9.11 3.70
N LYS A 259 39.09 -8.61 3.75
CA LYS A 259 38.19 -8.48 2.60
C LYS A 259 37.90 -7.03 2.24
N PHE A 260 38.05 -6.12 3.21
CA PHE A 260 37.75 -4.69 3.04
C PHE A 260 38.69 -3.84 3.89
N SER A 261 39.50 -2.99 3.25
CA SER A 261 40.48 -2.14 3.94
C SER A 261 40.50 -0.68 3.48
N SER A 262 39.58 -0.28 2.59
CA SER A 262 39.51 1.11 2.11
C SER A 262 39.17 2.10 3.23
N VAL A 263 38.41 1.65 4.24
CA VAL A 263 38.09 2.41 5.45
C VAL A 263 38.24 1.49 6.67
N ASP A 264 39.04 1.89 7.66
CA ASP A 264 39.11 1.15 8.93
C ASP A 264 37.90 1.49 9.80
N LEU A 265 36.88 0.62 9.73
CA LEU A 265 35.61 0.75 10.43
C LEU A 265 35.72 0.46 11.94
N PHE A 266 36.86 -0.04 12.43
CA PHE A 266 37.10 -0.25 13.87
C PHE A 266 37.71 1.00 14.56
N GLN A 267 37.96 2.07 13.82
CA GLN A 267 38.29 3.39 14.37
C GLN A 267 37.11 4.34 14.20
N ALA A 268 36.57 4.83 15.31
CA ALA A 268 35.41 5.72 15.34
C ALA A 268 35.69 7.02 14.56
N GLU A 269 36.93 7.53 14.56
CA GLU A 269 37.30 8.73 13.80
C GLU A 269 37.05 8.63 12.30
N ASN A 270 37.09 7.42 11.72
CA ASN A 270 36.85 7.18 10.30
C ASN A 270 35.37 7.18 9.89
N TRP A 271 34.45 7.22 10.85
CA TRP A 271 33.02 7.31 10.58
C TRP A 271 32.58 8.78 10.35
N PRO A 272 31.67 9.04 9.40
CA PRO A 272 31.17 10.39 9.11
C PRO A 272 30.17 10.88 10.17
N GLY A 273 30.08 12.21 10.34
CA GLY A 273 29.13 12.90 11.22
C GLY A 273 29.43 12.80 12.73
N ASP A 274 28.65 13.48 13.57
CA ASP A 274 28.93 13.56 15.02
C ASP A 274 28.52 12.31 15.81
N LYS A 275 27.57 11.52 15.29
CA LYS A 275 27.07 10.29 15.91
C LYS A 275 27.75 9.07 15.29
N LYS A 276 28.71 8.52 16.02
CA LYS A 276 29.62 7.45 15.58
C LYS A 276 29.59 6.27 16.55
N PRO A 277 29.95 5.04 16.12
CA PRO A 277 30.02 3.91 17.03
C PRO A 277 31.02 4.15 18.17
N ARG A 278 30.76 3.54 19.32
CA ARG A 278 31.56 3.77 20.53
C ARG A 278 32.93 3.11 20.39
N GLN A 279 34.00 3.90 20.49
CA GLN A 279 35.37 3.41 20.28
C GLN A 279 35.75 2.27 21.24
N ASN A 280 35.24 2.25 22.47
CA ASN A 280 35.48 1.17 23.43
C ASN A 280 34.81 -0.16 23.02
N VAL A 281 33.65 -0.10 22.35
CA VAL A 281 32.98 -1.26 21.76
C VAL A 281 33.79 -1.75 20.57
N LEU A 282 34.14 -0.87 19.63
CA LEU A 282 34.95 -1.21 18.45
C LEU A 282 36.28 -1.89 18.81
N LYS A 283 36.99 -1.36 19.83
CA LYS A 283 38.24 -1.97 20.33
C LYS A 283 38.03 -3.38 20.89
N ARG A 284 36.92 -3.62 21.60
CA ARG A 284 36.63 -4.93 22.20
C ARG A 284 36.28 -5.97 21.13
N VAL A 285 35.70 -5.54 20.01
CA VAL A 285 35.21 -6.46 18.96
C VAL A 285 36.19 -6.70 17.82
N ALA A 286 37.26 -5.89 17.70
CA ALA A 286 38.18 -5.93 16.56
C ALA A 286 38.80 -7.31 16.30
N ASP A 287 39.12 -8.05 17.36
CA ASP A 287 39.78 -9.37 17.26
C ASP A 287 38.80 -10.56 17.15
N ALA A 288 37.49 -10.30 16.98
CA ALA A 288 36.48 -11.36 17.02
C ALA A 288 36.72 -12.50 16.01
N HIS A 289 37.21 -12.18 14.81
CA HIS A 289 37.52 -13.17 13.78
C HIS A 289 38.67 -14.12 14.16
N GLN A 290 39.59 -13.70 15.04
CA GLN A 290 40.67 -14.56 15.54
C GLN A 290 40.14 -15.67 16.48
N THR A 291 38.91 -15.52 16.97
CA THR A 291 38.25 -16.45 17.89
C THR A 291 37.26 -17.40 17.20
N LEU A 292 37.40 -17.57 15.88
CA LEU A 292 36.56 -18.43 15.06
C LEU A 292 37.35 -19.64 14.55
N ALA A 293 36.75 -20.82 14.64
CA ALA A 293 37.35 -22.04 14.08
C ALA A 293 37.52 -21.89 12.55
N PRO A 294 38.57 -22.48 11.96
CA PRO A 294 38.72 -22.52 10.50
C PRO A 294 37.53 -23.22 9.83
N PHE A 295 37.34 -22.95 8.53
CA PHE A 295 36.35 -23.67 7.74
C PHE A 295 36.94 -25.05 7.36
N ASP A 296 36.60 -26.09 8.11
CA ASP A 296 37.08 -27.46 7.90
C ASP A 296 36.00 -28.38 7.30
N GLU A 297 36.29 -29.68 7.23
CA GLU A 297 35.42 -30.71 6.65
C GLU A 297 34.06 -30.90 7.37
N ARG A 298 33.86 -30.31 8.54
CA ARG A 298 32.58 -30.31 9.24
C ARG A 298 31.66 -29.19 8.77
N CYS A 299 32.22 -28.19 8.08
CA CYS A 299 31.51 -27.00 7.64
C CYS A 299 30.97 -27.15 6.21
N SER A 300 29.79 -26.58 5.98
CA SER A 300 29.20 -26.38 4.66
C SER A 300 28.48 -25.04 4.65
N LEU A 301 28.50 -24.35 3.51
CA LEU A 301 27.83 -23.05 3.34
C LEU A 301 26.75 -23.17 2.28
N VAL A 302 25.55 -22.68 2.58
CA VAL A 302 24.51 -22.37 1.60
C VAL A 302 24.45 -20.85 1.49
N ALA A 303 24.97 -20.31 0.38
CA ALA A 303 25.02 -18.88 0.09
C ALA A 303 23.83 -18.47 -0.79
N GLY A 304 23.12 -17.43 -0.36
CA GLY A 304 22.21 -16.72 -1.24
C GLY A 304 23.00 -15.90 -2.27
N VAL A 305 22.45 -15.77 -3.48
CA VAL A 305 23.05 -15.00 -4.58
C VAL A 305 21.98 -14.29 -5.41
N ASN A 306 22.39 -13.40 -6.32
CA ASN A 306 21.53 -12.67 -7.24
C ASN A 306 20.53 -11.72 -6.55
N GLN A 307 20.89 -11.20 -5.38
CA GLN A 307 20.12 -10.18 -4.67
C GLN A 307 20.96 -8.91 -4.57
N GLU A 308 20.33 -7.74 -4.75
CA GLU A 308 21.05 -6.46 -4.66
C GLU A 308 21.66 -6.29 -3.27
N THR A 309 22.99 -6.27 -3.20
CA THR A 309 23.77 -6.30 -1.97
C THR A 309 24.80 -5.18 -2.01
N VAL A 310 25.00 -4.48 -0.89
CA VAL A 310 26.14 -3.57 -0.75
C VAL A 310 27.41 -4.40 -0.70
N VAL A 311 28.27 -4.27 -1.71
CA VAL A 311 29.52 -5.03 -1.88
C VAL A 311 30.77 -4.19 -1.63
N GLY A 312 30.62 -2.87 -1.50
CA GLY A 312 31.74 -1.96 -1.26
C GLY A 312 31.31 -0.69 -0.52
N LEU A 313 32.30 0.02 0.01
CA LEU A 313 32.13 1.27 0.74
C LEU A 313 33.35 2.19 0.55
N ARG A 314 33.08 3.48 0.38
CA ARG A 314 34.09 4.54 0.35
C ARG A 314 33.57 5.83 0.99
N HIS A 315 34.47 6.75 1.32
CA HIS A 315 34.09 8.12 1.70
C HIS A 315 33.67 8.93 0.48
N SER A 316 32.80 9.92 0.70
CA SER A 316 32.65 11.07 -0.18
C SER A 316 33.95 11.87 -0.27
N HIS A 317 34.07 12.74 -1.28
CA HIS A 317 35.30 13.51 -1.53
C HIS A 317 35.71 14.40 -0.33
N ASP A 318 34.73 14.93 0.39
CA ASP A 318 34.87 15.76 1.59
C ASP A 318 34.85 14.97 2.91
N LYS A 319 34.75 13.63 2.85
CA LYS A 319 34.60 12.71 3.98
C LYS A 319 33.39 12.96 4.89
N SER A 320 32.41 13.72 4.42
CA SER A 320 31.19 14.02 5.19
C SER A 320 30.19 12.87 5.23
N MET A 321 30.29 11.90 4.30
CA MET A 321 29.35 10.78 4.17
C MET A 321 30.02 9.49 3.64
N PHE A 322 29.32 8.37 3.80
CA PHE A 322 29.67 7.12 3.15
C PHE A 322 28.92 6.96 1.83
N ILE A 323 29.60 6.37 0.85
CA ILE A 323 29.04 5.94 -0.44
C ILE A 323 29.13 4.41 -0.46
N TYR A 324 27.96 3.78 -0.55
CA TYR A 324 27.79 2.33 -0.66
C TYR A 324 27.76 1.92 -2.12
N GLU A 325 28.52 0.90 -2.46
CA GLU A 325 28.57 0.30 -3.79
C GLU A 325 27.71 -0.97 -3.81
N ARG A 326 26.77 -1.07 -4.74
CA ARG A 326 25.76 -2.13 -4.81
C ARG A 326 25.90 -2.96 -6.08
N SER A 327 25.68 -4.27 -5.95
CA SER A 327 25.62 -5.23 -7.06
C SER A 327 24.76 -6.43 -6.71
N TYR A 328 24.44 -7.31 -7.66
CA TYR A 328 23.74 -8.58 -7.38
C TYR A 328 24.65 -9.70 -6.85
N SER A 329 25.88 -9.39 -6.43
CA SER A 329 26.85 -10.37 -5.90
C SER A 329 26.67 -10.60 -4.40
N GLY A 330 25.51 -11.11 -4.00
CA GLY A 330 25.19 -11.43 -2.60
C GLY A 330 23.73 -11.84 -2.42
N ASP A 331 23.33 -11.95 -1.16
CA ASP A 331 22.00 -12.38 -0.73
C ASP A 331 21.11 -11.23 -0.22
N GLY A 332 21.48 -9.98 -0.49
CA GLY A 332 20.77 -8.78 -0.04
C GLY A 332 21.34 -8.20 1.26
N THR A 333 22.14 -8.99 1.99
CA THR A 333 22.76 -8.56 3.25
C THR A 333 24.27 -8.80 3.21
N VAL A 334 24.69 -10.00 2.81
CA VAL A 334 26.07 -10.47 2.86
C VAL A 334 26.63 -10.55 1.43
N PRO A 335 27.70 -9.79 1.12
CA PRO A 335 28.42 -9.96 -0.14
C PRO A 335 28.88 -11.40 -0.31
N LEU A 336 28.74 -11.95 -1.53
CA LEU A 336 29.12 -13.33 -1.79
C LEU A 336 30.59 -13.59 -1.41
N ASP A 337 31.47 -12.64 -1.73
CA ASP A 337 32.90 -12.71 -1.42
C ASP A 337 33.21 -12.69 0.10
N PHE A 338 32.25 -12.24 0.92
CA PHE A 338 32.37 -12.18 2.38
C PHE A 338 31.72 -13.41 3.04
N ALA A 339 30.83 -14.10 2.34
CA ALA A 339 30.27 -15.38 2.78
C ALA A 339 31.21 -16.56 2.45
N VAL A 340 31.75 -16.63 1.24
CA VAL A 340 32.48 -17.80 0.74
C VAL A 340 33.85 -17.97 1.39
N MET A 341 34.09 -19.14 1.99
CA MET A 341 35.39 -19.54 2.54
C MET A 341 36.06 -20.69 1.77
N ALA A 342 35.27 -21.65 1.27
CA ALA A 342 35.76 -22.78 0.47
C ALA A 342 34.72 -23.14 -0.60
N GLN A 343 35.09 -23.04 -1.88
CA GLN A 343 34.17 -23.25 -3.00
C GLN A 343 33.61 -24.69 -3.05
N GLU A 344 34.43 -25.69 -2.75
CA GLU A 344 34.08 -27.12 -2.80
C GLU A 344 32.96 -27.55 -1.85
N ARG A 345 32.69 -26.74 -0.82
CA ARG A 345 31.66 -26.99 0.21
C ARG A 345 30.68 -25.83 0.33
N THR A 346 30.62 -25.00 -0.72
CA THR A 346 29.65 -23.93 -0.86
C THR A 346 28.61 -24.33 -1.88
N TYR A 347 27.36 -24.16 -1.50
CA TYR A 347 26.20 -24.35 -2.34
C TYR A 347 25.47 -23.03 -2.50
N TYR A 348 24.82 -22.85 -3.64
CA TYR A 348 24.25 -21.58 -4.05
C TYR A 348 22.76 -21.72 -4.32
N VAL A 349 22.01 -20.71 -3.89
CA VAL A 349 20.58 -20.57 -4.14
C VAL A 349 20.29 -19.10 -4.45
N GLU A 350 19.43 -18.84 -5.42
CA GLU A 350 18.99 -17.48 -5.74
C GLU A 350 17.86 -17.12 -4.75
N GLU A 351 18.22 -16.56 -3.60
CA GLU A 351 17.31 -16.30 -2.48
C GLU A 351 17.86 -15.18 -1.59
N GLU A 352 16.97 -14.42 -0.97
CA GLU A 352 17.31 -13.36 -0.01
C GLU A 352 17.75 -13.92 1.35
N HIS A 353 18.63 -13.18 2.04
CA HIS A 353 19.25 -13.55 3.29
C HIS A 353 18.24 -14.08 4.33
N GLY A 354 17.23 -13.26 4.69
CA GLY A 354 16.21 -13.62 5.67
C GLY A 354 15.28 -14.77 5.24
N LYS A 355 15.22 -15.08 3.93
CA LYS A 355 14.36 -16.11 3.35
C LYS A 355 15.03 -17.48 3.27
N LEU A 356 16.36 -17.57 3.42
CA LEU A 356 17.12 -18.82 3.36
C LEU A 356 16.54 -19.94 4.26
N PRO A 357 16.16 -19.70 5.54
CA PRO A 357 15.57 -20.74 6.38
C PRO A 357 14.18 -21.23 5.88
N ASN A 358 13.44 -20.38 5.17
CA ASN A 358 12.11 -20.68 4.66
C ASN A 358 12.11 -21.30 3.26
N ASN A 359 13.24 -21.26 2.55
CA ASN A 359 13.35 -21.84 1.23
C ASN A 359 13.31 -23.38 1.25
N ARG A 360 12.41 -23.96 0.46
CA ARG A 360 12.19 -25.42 0.40
C ARG A 360 13.39 -26.18 -0.16
N SER A 361 14.07 -25.61 -1.15
CA SER A 361 15.28 -26.20 -1.74
C SER A 361 16.45 -26.13 -0.79
N VAL A 362 16.58 -25.04 -0.01
CA VAL A 362 17.56 -24.95 1.08
C VAL A 362 17.31 -26.04 2.12
N ALA A 363 16.08 -26.22 2.61
CA ALA A 363 15.77 -27.28 3.57
C ALA A 363 16.12 -28.69 3.03
N LYS A 364 15.82 -28.98 1.76
CA LYS A 364 16.22 -30.23 1.09
C LYS A 364 17.74 -30.39 0.96
N GLY A 365 18.45 -29.32 0.61
CA GLY A 365 19.91 -29.30 0.52
C GLY A 365 20.56 -29.50 1.88
N VAL A 366 20.07 -28.82 2.91
CA VAL A 366 20.48 -29.01 4.32
C VAL A 366 20.31 -30.47 4.73
N ARG A 367 19.16 -31.08 4.45
CA ARG A 367 18.95 -32.52 4.68
C ARG A 367 20.01 -33.37 3.97
N GLN A 368 20.29 -33.11 2.69
CA GLN A 368 21.31 -33.86 1.93
C GLN A 368 22.69 -33.74 2.58
N ILE A 369 23.10 -32.52 2.96
CA ILE A 369 24.37 -32.25 3.66
C ILE A 369 24.43 -32.97 5.02
N LEU A 370 23.35 -32.88 5.80
CA LEU A 370 23.28 -33.52 7.12
C LEU A 370 23.40 -35.04 7.04
N LEU A 371 22.98 -35.65 5.93
CA LEU A 371 23.03 -37.10 5.69
C LEU A 371 24.25 -37.57 4.87
N ASP A 372 25.21 -36.69 4.55
CA ASP A 372 26.32 -36.97 3.60
C ASP A 372 25.86 -37.48 2.23
N GLN A 373 24.73 -36.99 1.76
CA GLN A 373 24.21 -37.32 0.43
C GLN A 373 24.73 -36.33 -0.60
N GLU A 374 24.74 -36.75 -1.86
CA GLU A 374 24.95 -35.84 -2.98
C GLU A 374 23.91 -34.71 -2.94
N VAL A 375 24.38 -33.47 -2.98
CA VAL A 375 23.54 -32.28 -2.88
C VAL A 375 23.07 -31.89 -4.27
N THR A 376 21.80 -32.17 -4.55
CA THR A 376 21.17 -31.91 -5.85
C THR A 376 20.02 -30.91 -5.78
N ALA A 377 19.55 -30.59 -4.57
CA ALA A 377 18.45 -29.64 -4.36
C ALA A 377 18.88 -28.17 -4.52
N ILE A 378 20.18 -27.88 -4.39
CA ILE A 378 20.81 -26.57 -4.52
C ILE A 378 22.09 -26.70 -5.35
N LYS A 379 22.52 -25.62 -5.99
CA LYS A 379 23.61 -25.65 -6.99
C LYS A 379 24.97 -25.71 -6.30
N SER A 380 25.91 -26.51 -6.78
CA SER A 380 27.31 -26.53 -6.30
C SER A 380 28.22 -25.52 -7.03
N GLN A 381 27.73 -24.88 -8.07
CA GLN A 381 28.41 -23.82 -8.82
C GLN A 381 27.65 -22.51 -8.66
N VAL A 382 28.40 -21.41 -8.64
CA VAL A 382 27.83 -20.05 -8.61
C VAL A 382 26.94 -19.89 -9.85
N PRO A 383 25.64 -19.60 -9.70
CA PRO A 383 24.78 -19.21 -10.81
C PRO A 383 25.38 -18.03 -11.56
N THR A 384 25.08 -17.88 -12.85
CA THR A 384 25.48 -16.68 -13.59
C THR A 384 24.96 -15.44 -12.84
N VAL A 385 25.88 -14.65 -12.29
CA VAL A 385 25.53 -13.41 -11.58
C VAL A 385 24.85 -12.49 -12.58
N ARG A 386 23.66 -11.99 -12.25
CA ARG A 386 22.97 -10.99 -13.09
C ARG A 386 23.95 -9.84 -13.36
N ARG A 387 24.37 -9.65 -14.61
CA ARG A 387 25.31 -8.59 -14.97
C ARG A 387 24.58 -7.25 -14.83
N SER A 388 24.76 -6.58 -13.70
CA SER A 388 24.37 -5.18 -13.53
C SER A 388 25.60 -4.31 -13.37
N LYS A 389 25.50 -3.05 -13.78
CA LYS A 389 26.49 -2.03 -13.48
C LYS A 389 26.52 -1.81 -11.96
N LEU A 390 27.71 -1.59 -11.39
CA LEU A 390 27.86 -1.17 -10.00
C LEU A 390 27.06 0.14 -9.80
N THR A 391 26.14 0.15 -8.85
CA THR A 391 25.36 1.34 -8.47
C THR A 391 25.91 1.93 -7.18
N GLU A 392 25.86 3.25 -7.05
CA GLU A 392 26.34 3.95 -5.85
C GLU A 392 25.19 4.67 -5.15
N THR A 393 25.16 4.61 -3.82
CA THR A 393 24.16 5.32 -3.00
C THR A 393 24.83 5.92 -1.77
N SER A 394 24.48 7.15 -1.38
CA SER A 394 25.03 7.76 -0.17
C SER A 394 24.21 7.42 1.08
N ASP A 395 24.85 7.37 2.25
CA ASP A 395 24.14 7.25 3.53
C ASP A 395 23.19 8.44 3.76
N HIS A 396 23.60 9.66 3.39
CA HIS A 396 22.77 10.86 3.48
C HIS A 396 21.47 10.79 2.67
N SER A 397 21.52 10.34 1.41
CA SER A 397 20.29 10.20 0.58
C SER A 397 19.31 9.19 1.16
N THR A 398 19.82 8.10 1.72
CA THR A 398 19.02 7.06 2.38
C THR A 398 18.39 7.57 3.68
N MET A 399 19.08 8.47 4.39
CA MET A 399 18.58 9.08 5.63
C MET A 399 17.54 10.19 5.37
N ILE A 400 17.67 10.96 4.28
CA ILE A 400 16.69 11.99 3.88
C ILE A 400 15.38 11.36 3.42
N ALA A 401 15.44 10.36 2.53
CA ALA A 401 14.26 9.65 2.05
C ALA A 401 13.41 9.09 3.21
N ALA A 402 14.07 8.65 4.28
CA ALA A 402 13.42 8.16 5.50
C ALA A 402 12.84 9.29 6.39
N SER A 403 13.45 10.48 6.37
CA SER A 403 12.95 11.65 7.12
C SER A 403 11.71 12.29 6.50
N GLU A 404 11.58 12.22 5.16
CA GLU A 404 10.46 12.75 4.39
C GLU A 404 9.18 11.89 4.52
N GLN A 405 9.32 10.62 4.94
CA GLN A 405 8.21 9.70 5.23
C GLN A 405 7.64 9.79 6.66
N ARG A 406 7.88 10.89 7.40
CA ARG A 406 7.30 11.08 8.74
C ARG A 406 5.81 11.44 8.65
N SER A 407 4.95 10.43 8.58
CA SER A 407 3.53 10.57 8.90
C SER A 407 3.30 10.48 10.42
N ASP A 408 2.27 11.17 10.93
CA ASP A 408 1.89 11.09 12.34
C ASP A 408 1.27 9.71 12.66
N ILE A 409 2.00 8.91 13.45
CA ILE A 409 1.68 7.51 13.79
C ILE A 409 0.44 7.37 14.69
N ALA A 410 -0.15 8.48 15.14
CA ALA A 410 -1.39 8.44 15.93
C ALA A 410 -2.59 7.85 15.16
N ASP A 411 -2.48 7.78 13.83
CA ASP A 411 -3.53 7.33 12.90
C ASP A 411 -3.24 5.98 12.23
N TRP A 412 -2.16 5.28 12.62
CA TRP A 412 -1.81 4.01 11.98
C TRP A 412 -2.81 2.90 12.28
N THR A 413 -3.26 2.24 11.22
CA THR A 413 -4.15 1.10 11.24
C THR A 413 -3.40 -0.17 11.71
N ASN A 414 -4.14 -1.18 12.17
CA ASN A 414 -3.58 -2.51 12.46
C ASN A 414 -2.93 -3.17 11.21
N VAL A 415 -3.20 -2.67 9.99
CA VAL A 415 -2.60 -3.14 8.74
C VAL A 415 -1.19 -2.59 8.59
N GLU A 416 -0.95 -1.30 8.87
CA GLU A 416 0.39 -0.69 8.82
C GLU A 416 1.33 -1.25 9.90
N LEU A 417 0.80 -1.51 11.11
CA LEU A 417 1.55 -2.23 12.15
C LEU A 417 1.89 -3.67 11.75
N ARG A 418 1.03 -4.32 10.94
CA ARG A 418 1.29 -5.65 10.37
C ARG A 418 2.30 -5.60 9.23
N GLU A 419 2.28 -4.60 8.37
CA GLU A 419 3.27 -4.43 7.30
C GLU A 419 4.67 -4.29 7.89
N ILE A 420 4.84 -3.49 8.94
CA ILE A 420 6.13 -3.38 9.63
C ILE A 420 6.48 -4.69 10.34
N ALA A 421 5.55 -5.35 11.02
CA ALA A 421 5.80 -6.66 11.61
C ALA A 421 6.13 -7.73 10.55
N SER A 422 5.58 -7.62 9.33
CA SER A 422 5.83 -8.53 8.21
C SER A 422 7.25 -8.40 7.66
N GLU A 423 7.87 -7.21 7.73
CA GLU A 423 9.31 -7.02 7.47
C GLU A 423 10.18 -7.87 8.41
N PHE A 424 9.68 -8.21 9.60
CA PHE A 424 10.36 -9.05 10.60
C PHE A 424 9.88 -10.52 10.62
N ILE A 425 8.69 -10.83 10.09
CA ILE A 425 8.00 -12.12 10.30
C ILE A 425 7.78 -12.94 9.01
N SER A 426 7.55 -12.35 7.84
CA SER A 426 7.12 -13.11 6.65
C SER A 426 8.07 -12.99 5.46
N ALA A 427 8.84 -14.07 5.31
CA ALA A 427 9.43 -14.57 4.07
C ALA A 427 8.37 -15.28 3.21
N GLU A 428 8.15 -14.82 1.97
CA GLU A 428 7.44 -15.57 0.92
C GLU A 428 8.40 -16.01 -0.19
N THR A 429 8.23 -17.25 -0.66
CA THR A 429 9.06 -17.94 -1.65
C THR A 429 8.33 -18.15 -2.98
N SER A 430 9.08 -18.09 -4.09
CA SER A 430 8.76 -18.80 -5.34
C SER A 430 9.71 -20.01 -5.52
N GLU A 431 9.21 -21.17 -5.99
CA GLU A 431 9.94 -22.46 -6.00
C GLU A 431 10.90 -22.64 -7.21
N PRO A 432 12.04 -23.35 -7.07
CA PRO A 432 12.90 -23.74 -8.19
C PRO A 432 12.45 -25.06 -8.86
N PRO A 433 12.65 -25.24 -10.18
CA PRO A 433 12.07 -26.37 -10.88
C PRO A 433 13.04 -27.57 -11.06
N ALA A 434 12.57 -28.78 -10.72
CA ALA A 434 13.36 -30.02 -10.63
C ALA A 434 13.97 -30.53 -11.95
N ALA A 435 15.21 -31.03 -11.93
CA ALA A 435 15.86 -31.65 -13.10
C ALA A 435 15.36 -33.09 -13.35
N VAL A 436 15.17 -33.47 -14.62
CA VAL A 436 15.08 -34.86 -15.08
C VAL A 436 15.84 -35.00 -16.40
N VAL A 437 16.67 -36.03 -16.49
CA VAL A 437 17.43 -36.49 -17.66
C VAL A 437 16.84 -37.84 -18.08
N GLU A 438 16.43 -38.01 -19.35
CA GLU A 438 17.01 -39.01 -20.27
C GLU A 438 16.26 -39.14 -21.63
N LYS A 439 17.12 -39.20 -22.65
CA LYS A 439 17.17 -39.94 -23.93
C LYS A 439 16.05 -39.92 -24.98
N ALA A 440 16.56 -39.84 -26.20
CA ALA A 440 15.92 -39.53 -27.47
C ALA A 440 15.20 -40.71 -28.12
N GLU A 441 14.23 -40.39 -28.97
CA GLU A 441 14.00 -41.14 -30.21
C GLU A 441 13.55 -40.19 -31.34
N VAL A 442 14.09 -40.44 -32.54
CA VAL A 442 14.10 -39.53 -33.69
C VAL A 442 12.89 -39.76 -34.57
N LEU A 443 12.11 -38.70 -34.82
CA LEU A 443 11.19 -38.62 -35.96
C LEU A 443 11.45 -37.32 -36.72
N ARG A 444 11.96 -37.44 -37.94
CA ARG A 444 12.23 -36.33 -38.86
C ARG A 444 10.92 -35.80 -39.44
N ARG A 445 10.62 -34.53 -39.20
CA ARG A 445 9.77 -33.68 -40.04
C ARG A 445 10.47 -32.35 -40.26
N SER A 446 10.43 -31.83 -41.48
CA SER A 446 10.99 -30.51 -41.81
C SER A 446 10.05 -29.43 -41.32
N PHE A 447 10.60 -28.35 -40.79
CA PHE A 447 9.79 -27.27 -40.26
C PHE A 447 10.03 -25.94 -40.97
N GLN A 448 8.93 -25.27 -41.30
CA GLN A 448 8.87 -23.83 -41.53
C GLN A 448 8.20 -23.24 -40.28
N ASP A 449 8.81 -22.21 -39.69
CA ASP A 449 8.41 -21.56 -38.43
C ASP A 449 8.37 -22.45 -37.18
N LEU A 450 9.41 -23.27 -37.02
CA LEU A 450 9.65 -23.99 -35.77
C LEU A 450 10.43 -23.15 -34.78
N VAL A 451 9.76 -22.80 -33.69
CA VAL A 451 10.42 -22.39 -32.45
C VAL A 451 10.54 -23.64 -31.57
N ILE A 452 11.75 -24.20 -31.45
CA ILE A 452 12.04 -25.26 -30.47
C ILE A 452 12.25 -24.59 -29.11
N SER A 453 11.19 -24.50 -28.30
CA SER A 453 11.29 -23.99 -26.94
C SER A 453 11.47 -25.11 -25.92
N ARG A 454 12.18 -24.80 -24.84
CA ARG A 454 12.25 -25.68 -23.65
C ARG A 454 11.00 -25.39 -22.82
N ARG A 455 10.36 -26.43 -22.27
CA ARG A 455 9.08 -26.44 -21.50
C ARG A 455 8.98 -25.48 -20.28
N ARG A 456 9.93 -24.56 -20.07
CA ARG A 456 10.07 -23.69 -18.89
C ARG A 456 10.21 -22.20 -19.18
N GLN A 457 10.21 -21.75 -20.44
CA GLN A 457 10.22 -20.31 -20.73
C GLN A 457 8.79 -19.75 -20.72
N LYS A 458 8.58 -18.70 -19.92
CA LYS A 458 7.33 -17.92 -19.88
C LYS A 458 7.29 -17.10 -21.17
N ARG A 459 6.27 -17.27 -22.01
CA ARG A 459 6.12 -16.51 -23.25
C ARG A 459 4.97 -15.51 -23.11
N LEU A 460 5.21 -14.25 -23.45
CA LEU A 460 4.19 -13.23 -23.56
C LEU A 460 4.27 -12.57 -24.93
N GLU A 461 3.14 -12.42 -25.60
CA GLU A 461 3.02 -11.62 -26.81
C GLU A 461 2.61 -10.19 -26.45
N ILE A 462 3.38 -9.21 -26.91
CA ILE A 462 3.03 -7.79 -26.81
C ILE A 462 2.80 -7.27 -28.22
N THR A 463 1.54 -6.97 -28.53
CA THR A 463 1.14 -6.46 -29.83
C THR A 463 0.80 -4.98 -29.73
N ILE A 464 1.34 -4.14 -30.61
CA ILE A 464 0.94 -2.74 -30.70
C ILE A 464 -0.05 -2.60 -31.87
N ALA A 465 -1.27 -2.19 -31.57
CA ALA A 465 -2.37 -2.11 -32.53
C ALA A 465 -2.68 -0.66 -32.91
N LYS A 466 -2.67 -0.35 -34.21
CA LYS A 466 -3.09 0.95 -34.75
C LYS A 466 -4.56 0.90 -35.12
N GLY A 467 -5.40 1.71 -34.46
CA GLY A 467 -6.82 1.85 -34.81
C GLY A 467 -7.75 2.07 -33.60
N ASP A 468 -9.03 1.76 -33.78
CA ASP A 468 -10.07 1.94 -32.78
C ASP A 468 -10.19 0.72 -31.85
N ILE A 469 -10.21 0.95 -30.54
CA ILE A 469 -10.28 -0.11 -29.51
C ILE A 469 -11.50 -1.02 -29.68
N SER A 470 -12.61 -0.53 -30.24
CA SER A 470 -13.82 -1.32 -30.53
C SER A 470 -13.60 -2.42 -31.57
N GLN A 471 -12.54 -2.33 -32.38
CA GLN A 471 -12.21 -3.30 -33.41
C GLN A 471 -11.27 -4.42 -32.92
N LEU A 472 -10.75 -4.32 -31.69
CA LEU A 472 -9.89 -5.34 -31.10
C LEU A 472 -10.63 -6.68 -31.01
N ASN A 473 -9.93 -7.74 -31.38
CA ASN A 473 -10.41 -9.12 -31.30
C ASN A 473 -9.63 -9.90 -30.23
N THR A 474 -9.54 -9.32 -29.04
CA THR A 474 -8.95 -9.96 -27.86
C THR A 474 -10.06 -10.54 -27.00
N ARG A 475 -9.74 -11.46 -26.10
CA ARG A 475 -10.76 -12.10 -25.27
C ARG A 475 -11.40 -11.13 -24.26
N ALA A 476 -10.61 -10.21 -23.71
CA ALA A 476 -11.13 -9.08 -22.94
C ALA A 476 -10.53 -7.75 -23.40
N VAL A 477 -11.23 -6.65 -23.12
CA VAL A 477 -10.71 -5.29 -23.28
C VAL A 477 -10.72 -4.58 -21.92
N VAL A 478 -9.59 -4.02 -21.53
CA VAL A 478 -9.41 -3.33 -20.24
C VAL A 478 -9.47 -1.83 -20.43
N LEU A 479 -10.26 -1.16 -19.59
CA LEU A 479 -10.45 0.29 -19.57
C LEU A 479 -10.15 0.86 -18.18
N GLY A 480 -9.28 1.87 -18.13
CA GLY A 480 -9.03 2.64 -16.91
C GLY A 480 -10.10 3.70 -16.69
N MET A 481 -10.64 3.78 -15.47
CA MET A 481 -11.71 4.69 -15.09
C MET A 481 -11.31 5.52 -13.87
N PHE A 482 -11.46 6.84 -13.93
CA PHE A 482 -11.25 7.71 -12.77
C PHE A 482 -12.51 7.84 -11.91
N GLN A 483 -12.32 7.97 -10.60
CA GLN A 483 -13.40 8.18 -9.65
C GLN A 483 -14.14 9.48 -9.96
N SER A 484 -15.48 9.43 -9.91
CA SER A 484 -16.37 10.57 -10.19
C SER A 484 -16.27 11.17 -11.60
N VAL A 485 -15.62 10.47 -12.54
CA VAL A 485 -15.53 10.85 -13.95
C VAL A 485 -16.37 9.88 -14.77
N ARG A 486 -17.20 10.40 -15.67
CA ARG A 486 -17.97 9.57 -16.62
C ARG A 486 -17.03 8.89 -17.62
N PRO A 487 -17.45 7.79 -18.28
CA PRO A 487 -16.65 7.19 -19.35
C PRO A 487 -16.29 8.24 -20.42
N THR A 488 -15.00 8.40 -20.71
CA THR A 488 -14.47 9.30 -21.75
C THR A 488 -13.53 8.55 -22.69
N GLY A 489 -13.28 9.13 -23.87
CA GLY A 489 -12.35 8.57 -24.85
C GLY A 489 -12.64 7.10 -25.21
N PRO A 490 -11.67 6.18 -25.12
CA PRO A 490 -11.89 4.76 -25.42
C PRO A 490 -13.04 4.11 -24.63
N ALA A 491 -13.28 4.56 -23.38
CA ALA A 491 -14.35 4.03 -22.55
C ALA A 491 -15.73 4.48 -23.04
N SER A 492 -15.88 5.72 -23.52
CA SER A 492 -17.17 6.20 -24.08
C SER A 492 -17.51 5.53 -25.41
N VAL A 493 -16.50 5.20 -26.22
CA VAL A 493 -16.70 4.43 -27.45
C VAL A 493 -17.30 3.07 -27.12
N LEU A 494 -16.68 2.28 -26.21
CA LEU A 494 -17.23 0.98 -25.83
C LEU A 494 -18.58 1.10 -25.11
N ASP A 495 -18.78 2.13 -24.28
CA ASP A 495 -20.06 2.38 -23.62
C ASP A 495 -21.20 2.58 -24.63
N SER A 496 -20.94 3.31 -25.73
CA SER A 496 -21.92 3.51 -26.80
C SER A 496 -22.29 2.20 -27.52
N TRP A 497 -21.34 1.28 -27.67
CA TRP A 497 -21.59 -0.06 -28.22
C TRP A 497 -22.26 -1.00 -27.21
N MET A 498 -22.20 -0.67 -25.92
CA MET A 498 -22.87 -1.36 -24.82
C MET A 498 -24.16 -0.66 -24.36
N ASP A 499 -24.76 0.17 -25.21
CA ASP A 499 -26.03 0.88 -24.93
C ASP A 499 -26.02 1.70 -23.62
N GLY A 500 -24.87 2.23 -23.22
CA GLY A 500 -24.72 3.05 -22.00
C GLY A 500 -24.53 2.24 -20.70
N THR A 501 -24.28 0.94 -20.79
CA THR A 501 -24.11 0.05 -19.61
C THR A 501 -22.99 0.51 -18.67
N ILE A 502 -21.84 0.97 -19.19
CA ILE A 502 -20.72 1.43 -18.36
C ILE A 502 -21.11 2.71 -17.63
N SER A 503 -21.76 3.65 -18.35
CA SER A 503 -22.31 4.86 -17.74
C SER A 503 -23.31 4.53 -16.63
N GLU A 504 -24.20 3.56 -16.85
CA GLU A 504 -25.15 3.09 -15.84
C GLU A 504 -24.45 2.54 -14.58
N PHE A 505 -23.41 1.72 -14.75
CA PHE A 505 -22.66 1.16 -13.62
C PHE A 505 -21.98 2.24 -12.76
N VAL A 506 -21.42 3.26 -13.41
CA VAL A 506 -20.78 4.40 -12.72
C VAL A 506 -21.83 5.28 -12.05
N ASP A 507 -22.90 5.64 -12.76
CA ASP A 507 -23.97 6.50 -12.23
C ASP A 507 -24.73 5.81 -11.07
N ARG A 508 -24.86 4.48 -11.08
CA ARG A 508 -25.41 3.67 -9.96
C ARG A 508 -24.40 3.39 -8.84
N ARG A 509 -23.14 3.78 -8.99
CA ARG A 509 -22.04 3.44 -8.05
C ARG A 509 -21.90 1.94 -7.83
N MET A 510 -22.28 1.13 -8.83
CA MET A 510 -21.98 -0.30 -8.87
C MET A 510 -20.49 -0.55 -9.14
N PHE A 511 -19.82 0.46 -9.68
CA PHE A 511 -18.38 0.54 -9.78
C PHE A 511 -17.93 1.93 -9.31
N SER A 512 -17.13 1.97 -8.25
CA SER A 512 -16.72 3.24 -7.62
C SER A 512 -15.39 3.76 -8.17
N ALA A 513 -14.72 2.95 -9.00
CA ALA A 513 -13.42 3.25 -9.58
C ALA A 513 -12.32 3.57 -8.53
N ASN A 514 -12.37 2.92 -7.37
CA ASN A 514 -11.29 2.98 -6.38
C ASN A 514 -10.00 2.39 -6.97
N VAL A 515 -8.83 2.81 -6.46
CA VAL A 515 -7.55 2.35 -7.01
C VAL A 515 -7.46 0.81 -6.97
N GLY A 516 -7.34 0.20 -8.14
CA GLY A 516 -7.21 -1.25 -8.29
C GLY A 516 -8.53 -2.02 -8.17
N GLU A 517 -9.68 -1.35 -8.10
CA GLU A 517 -11.01 -1.97 -8.18
C GLU A 517 -11.22 -2.53 -9.59
N ILE A 518 -11.61 -3.80 -9.72
CA ILE A 518 -11.79 -4.48 -11.00
C ILE A 518 -13.24 -4.94 -11.14
N GLN A 519 -13.90 -4.56 -12.24
CA GLN A 519 -15.24 -5.03 -12.60
C GLN A 519 -15.22 -5.63 -14.01
N ILE A 520 -15.70 -6.87 -14.15
CA ILE A 520 -15.76 -7.58 -15.43
C ILE A 520 -17.22 -7.60 -15.92
N LEU A 521 -17.43 -7.18 -17.16
CA LEU A 521 -18.73 -7.09 -17.83
C LEU A 521 -18.74 -8.01 -19.05
N PRO A 522 -19.67 -8.98 -19.16
CA PRO A 522 -19.80 -9.79 -20.37
C PRO A 522 -20.43 -8.98 -21.52
N THR A 523 -19.99 -9.23 -22.75
CA THR A 523 -20.41 -8.45 -23.94
C THR A 523 -21.38 -9.20 -24.87
N ASN A 524 -21.75 -10.45 -24.56
CA ASN A 524 -22.46 -11.41 -25.44
C ASN A 524 -23.74 -10.92 -26.16
N ARG A 525 -24.21 -9.70 -25.91
CA ARG A 525 -25.38 -9.06 -26.56
C ARG A 525 -25.03 -7.82 -27.38
N HIS A 526 -23.77 -7.41 -27.43
CA HIS A 526 -23.30 -6.16 -28.02
C HIS A 526 -22.42 -6.42 -29.25
N GLN A 527 -22.22 -5.40 -30.09
CA GLN A 527 -21.44 -5.50 -31.35
C GLN A 527 -19.91 -5.47 -31.14
N ILE A 528 -19.45 -5.74 -29.92
CA ILE A 528 -18.03 -5.76 -29.53
C ILE A 528 -17.50 -7.18 -29.77
N LYS A 529 -16.33 -7.30 -30.42
CA LYS A 529 -15.73 -8.62 -30.74
C LYS A 529 -15.21 -9.35 -29.51
N SER A 530 -14.72 -8.62 -28.50
CA SER A 530 -14.24 -9.18 -27.25
C SER A 530 -15.36 -9.70 -26.37
N GLU A 531 -15.14 -10.83 -25.67
CA GLU A 531 -16.12 -11.49 -24.79
C GLU A 531 -16.39 -10.71 -23.49
N PHE A 532 -15.40 -9.93 -23.03
CA PHE A 532 -15.49 -9.17 -21.79
C PHE A 532 -14.96 -7.74 -21.95
N VAL A 533 -15.61 -6.80 -21.27
CA VAL A 533 -15.07 -5.47 -20.97
C VAL A 533 -14.72 -5.42 -19.49
N VAL A 534 -13.50 -5.00 -19.17
CA VAL A 534 -12.95 -4.98 -17.81
C VAL A 534 -12.70 -3.54 -17.42
N LEU A 535 -13.39 -3.06 -16.40
CA LEU A 535 -13.20 -1.74 -15.83
C LEU A 535 -12.17 -1.82 -14.70
N ALA A 536 -11.16 -0.96 -14.77
CA ALA A 536 -10.08 -0.89 -13.80
C ALA A 536 -10.07 0.51 -13.16
N GLY A 537 -10.25 0.57 -11.84
CA GLY A 537 -10.37 1.81 -11.10
C GLY A 537 -9.01 2.47 -10.91
N LEU A 538 -8.86 3.69 -11.42
CA LEU A 538 -7.64 4.50 -11.31
C LEU A 538 -7.63 5.38 -10.05
N GLY A 539 -8.71 5.35 -9.25
CA GLY A 539 -8.91 6.26 -8.13
C GLY A 539 -9.18 7.69 -8.57
N ALA A 540 -8.97 8.63 -7.65
CA ALA A 540 -9.10 10.04 -7.96
C ALA A 540 -7.90 10.52 -8.78
N PHE A 541 -8.16 11.28 -9.86
CA PHE A 541 -7.13 11.64 -10.83
C PHE A 541 -6.04 12.57 -10.26
N ASP A 542 -6.31 13.25 -9.16
CA ASP A 542 -5.33 14.07 -8.44
C ASP A 542 -4.22 13.21 -7.81
N GLN A 543 -4.56 11.99 -7.37
CA GLN A 543 -3.67 11.00 -6.77
C GLN A 543 -3.05 10.03 -7.80
N PHE A 544 -3.39 10.17 -9.08
CA PHE A 544 -2.86 9.27 -10.11
C PHE A 544 -1.37 9.51 -10.36
N ASP A 545 -0.58 8.43 -10.31
CA ASP A 545 0.86 8.40 -10.54
C ASP A 545 1.35 7.01 -10.99
N GLU A 546 2.67 6.83 -11.10
CA GLU A 546 3.31 5.55 -11.49
C GLU A 546 2.94 4.39 -10.55
N SER A 547 2.84 4.66 -9.25
CA SER A 547 2.52 3.65 -8.23
C SER A 547 1.07 3.16 -8.36
N VAL A 548 0.15 4.09 -8.60
CA VAL A 548 -1.26 3.81 -8.88
C VAL A 548 -1.38 2.98 -10.16
N MET A 549 -0.72 3.38 -11.25
CA MET A 549 -0.77 2.66 -12.51
C MET A 549 -0.23 1.23 -12.38
N ARG A 550 0.89 1.05 -11.65
CA ARG A 550 1.47 -0.26 -11.35
C ARG A 550 0.50 -1.15 -10.57
N ARG A 551 -0.10 -0.63 -9.51
CA ARG A 551 -1.08 -1.37 -8.69
C ARG A 551 -2.33 -1.76 -9.46
N VAL A 552 -2.81 -0.88 -10.34
CA VAL A 552 -3.95 -1.18 -11.21
C VAL A 552 -3.61 -2.29 -12.20
N ALA A 553 -2.48 -2.19 -12.89
CA ALA A 553 -2.02 -3.21 -13.85
C ALA A 553 -1.81 -4.57 -13.19
N GLU A 554 -1.29 -4.58 -11.96
CA GLU A 554 -1.13 -5.78 -11.15
C GLU A 554 -2.47 -6.45 -10.80
N ASN A 555 -3.45 -5.67 -10.32
CA ASN A 555 -4.78 -6.20 -10.01
C ASN A 555 -5.53 -6.68 -11.25
N VAL A 556 -5.38 -5.98 -12.38
CA VAL A 556 -5.90 -6.41 -13.68
C VAL A 556 -5.33 -7.79 -14.04
N ALA A 557 -4.00 -7.95 -14.04
CA ALA A 557 -3.36 -9.23 -14.33
C ALA A 557 -3.82 -10.35 -13.38
N ARG A 558 -3.81 -10.11 -12.07
CA ARG A 558 -4.27 -11.10 -11.07
C ARG A 558 -5.72 -11.55 -11.31
N SER A 559 -6.61 -10.61 -11.63
CA SER A 559 -8.03 -10.88 -11.86
C SER A 559 -8.27 -11.69 -13.14
N LEU A 560 -7.56 -11.34 -14.22
CA LEU A 560 -7.71 -12.00 -15.52
C LEU A 560 -7.20 -13.45 -15.50
N ILE A 561 -6.08 -13.70 -14.83
CA ILE A 561 -5.54 -15.06 -14.68
C ILE A 561 -6.52 -15.96 -13.94
N ARG A 562 -7.12 -15.47 -12.85
CA ARG A 562 -8.08 -16.22 -12.04
C ARG A 562 -9.40 -16.49 -12.76
N THR A 563 -9.76 -15.62 -13.71
CA THR A 563 -10.95 -15.76 -14.56
C THR A 563 -10.66 -16.51 -15.86
N HIS A 564 -9.46 -17.06 -16.01
CA HIS A 564 -8.99 -17.77 -17.20
C HIS A 564 -9.01 -16.94 -18.48
N VAL A 565 -8.96 -15.61 -18.41
CA VAL A 565 -8.75 -14.75 -19.57
C VAL A 565 -7.27 -14.76 -19.91
N ASP A 566 -6.94 -15.20 -21.11
CA ASP A 566 -5.58 -15.44 -21.59
C ASP A 566 -5.06 -14.37 -22.56
N GLU A 567 -5.91 -13.45 -23.02
CA GLU A 567 -5.49 -12.36 -23.91
C GLU A 567 -6.33 -11.12 -23.67
N ILE A 568 -5.67 -9.96 -23.62
CA ILE A 568 -6.35 -8.68 -23.43
C ILE A 568 -5.94 -7.62 -24.43
N GLY A 569 -6.88 -6.72 -24.70
CA GLY A 569 -6.65 -5.45 -25.36
C GLY A 569 -6.75 -4.31 -24.34
N THR A 570 -5.91 -3.29 -24.45
CA THR A 570 -6.02 -2.09 -23.61
C THR A 570 -5.52 -0.87 -24.39
N VAL A 571 -5.91 0.32 -23.94
CA VAL A 571 -5.19 1.56 -24.27
C VAL A 571 -4.11 1.84 -23.21
N LEU A 572 -3.15 2.68 -23.54
CA LEU A 572 -2.18 3.16 -22.56
C LEU A 572 -2.85 4.18 -21.61
N MET A 573 -3.32 3.67 -20.46
CA MET A 573 -4.05 4.45 -19.47
C MET A 573 -3.16 5.55 -18.89
N GLY A 574 -3.67 6.78 -18.80
CA GLY A 574 -2.96 7.89 -18.18
C GLY A 574 -1.79 8.47 -18.99
N ALA A 575 -1.44 7.91 -20.15
CA ALA A 575 -0.48 8.56 -21.03
C ALA A 575 -1.06 9.89 -21.50
N GLY A 576 -0.24 10.95 -21.55
CA GLY A 576 -0.67 12.31 -21.93
C GLY A 576 -1.17 13.17 -20.76
N SER A 577 -1.04 12.66 -19.53
CA SER A 577 -1.32 13.37 -18.28
C SER A 577 -0.02 13.62 -17.50
N LYS A 578 0.07 13.24 -16.22
CA LYS A 578 1.29 13.29 -15.38
C LYS A 578 2.42 12.39 -15.89
N LEU A 579 2.08 11.31 -16.59
CA LEU A 579 3.02 10.29 -17.03
C LEU A 579 3.37 10.45 -18.50
N THR A 580 4.66 10.37 -18.80
CA THR A 580 5.15 10.18 -20.17
C THR A 580 4.69 8.82 -20.72
N VAL A 581 4.73 8.63 -22.05
CA VAL A 581 4.48 7.31 -22.66
C VAL A 581 5.38 6.25 -22.04
N LYS A 582 6.66 6.58 -21.82
CA LYS A 582 7.62 5.71 -21.14
C LYS A 582 7.22 5.33 -19.73
N GLN A 583 6.92 6.29 -18.86
CA GLN A 583 6.53 6.00 -17.48
C GLN A 583 5.22 5.22 -17.40
N SER A 584 4.25 5.55 -18.26
CA SER A 584 2.95 4.86 -18.30
C SER A 584 3.14 3.41 -18.73
N LEU A 585 3.92 3.19 -19.78
CA LEU A 585 4.16 1.86 -20.33
C LEU A 585 5.01 1.00 -19.40
N ASP A 586 6.06 1.58 -18.81
CA ASP A 586 6.91 0.91 -17.82
C ASP A 586 6.10 0.52 -16.58
N SER A 587 5.28 1.43 -16.04
CA SER A 587 4.42 1.14 -14.89
C SER A 587 3.34 0.10 -15.19
N LEU A 588 2.71 0.18 -16.38
CA LEU A 588 1.75 -0.80 -16.87
C LEU A 588 2.40 -2.19 -16.94
N LEU A 589 3.54 -2.32 -17.62
CA LEU A 589 4.21 -3.60 -17.83
C LEU A 589 4.78 -4.16 -16.52
N GLN A 590 5.40 -3.35 -15.66
CA GLN A 590 5.89 -3.79 -14.35
C GLN A 590 4.76 -4.34 -13.47
N GLY A 591 3.65 -3.61 -13.38
CA GLY A 591 2.50 -4.05 -12.60
C GLY A 591 1.87 -5.31 -13.20
N PHE A 592 1.72 -5.34 -14.52
CA PHE A 592 1.17 -6.50 -15.22
C PHE A 592 2.05 -7.75 -15.00
N PHE A 593 3.37 -7.63 -15.13
CA PHE A 593 4.30 -8.71 -14.83
C PHE A 593 4.25 -9.15 -13.37
N ALA A 594 4.21 -8.22 -12.42
CA ALA A 594 4.06 -8.55 -11.00
C ALA A 594 2.77 -9.35 -10.75
N GLY A 595 1.65 -8.91 -11.32
CA GLY A 595 0.36 -9.60 -11.18
C GLY A 595 0.30 -10.95 -11.90
N LEU A 596 1.02 -11.10 -13.03
CA LEU A 596 1.21 -12.40 -13.67
C LEU A 596 1.99 -13.37 -12.78
N MET A 597 2.98 -12.89 -12.04
CA MET A 597 3.86 -13.73 -11.22
C MET A 597 3.17 -14.31 -9.96
N ASP A 598 2.04 -13.75 -9.53
CA ASP A 598 1.28 -14.11 -8.32
C ASP A 598 0.46 -15.42 -8.44
N SER A 599 0.46 -16.10 -9.60
CA SER A 599 -0.38 -17.30 -9.80
C SER A 599 0.30 -18.35 -10.67
N LYS A 600 0.21 -19.64 -10.29
CA LYS A 600 0.71 -20.78 -11.12
C LYS A 600 0.01 -20.92 -12.48
N LEU A 601 -1.09 -20.20 -12.71
CA LEU A 601 -1.86 -20.18 -13.97
C LEU A 601 -1.28 -19.22 -15.03
N HIS A 602 -0.25 -18.43 -14.71
CA HIS A 602 0.38 -17.48 -15.64
C HIS A 602 0.91 -18.10 -16.93
N GLN A 603 1.24 -19.40 -16.92
CA GLN A 603 1.69 -20.13 -18.11
C GLN A 603 0.61 -20.26 -19.20
N LYS A 604 -0.63 -19.86 -18.91
CA LYS A 604 -1.75 -19.84 -19.86
C LYS A 604 -2.03 -18.46 -20.46
N PHE A 605 -1.45 -17.39 -19.94
CA PHE A 605 -1.67 -16.05 -20.48
C PHE A 605 -0.84 -15.86 -21.75
N ARG A 606 -1.49 -15.54 -22.87
CA ARG A 606 -0.91 -15.44 -24.21
C ARG A 606 -0.32 -14.06 -24.48
N GLY A 607 -1.08 -12.98 -24.26
CA GLY A 607 -0.63 -11.67 -24.73
C GLY A 607 -1.45 -10.47 -24.32
N ILE A 608 -0.83 -9.30 -24.47
CA ILE A 608 -1.41 -7.97 -24.28
C ILE A 608 -1.30 -7.18 -25.58
N THR A 609 -2.43 -6.66 -26.05
CA THR A 609 -2.50 -5.75 -27.19
C THR A 609 -2.70 -4.32 -26.70
N ILE A 610 -1.75 -3.43 -26.99
CA ILE A 610 -1.86 -2.00 -26.67
C ILE A 610 -2.35 -1.28 -27.92
N CYS A 611 -3.57 -0.75 -27.87
CA CYS A 611 -4.22 -0.05 -28.97
C CYS A 611 -4.00 1.46 -28.88
N GLU A 612 -3.63 2.08 -30.00
CA GLU A 612 -3.51 3.54 -30.12
C GLU A 612 -4.10 4.01 -31.46
N PHE A 613 -4.89 5.09 -31.40
CA PHE A 613 -5.55 5.66 -32.56
C PHE A 613 -4.67 6.72 -33.24
N ASP A 614 -3.90 7.50 -32.47
CA ASP A 614 -3.03 8.56 -33.00
C ASP A 614 -1.76 7.96 -33.66
N PRO A 615 -1.50 8.22 -34.96
CA PRO A 615 -0.36 7.64 -35.65
C PRO A 615 1.02 8.05 -35.11
N ARG A 616 1.17 9.25 -34.54
CA ARG A 616 2.47 9.70 -34.00
C ARG A 616 2.74 9.02 -32.68
N ARG A 617 1.72 8.91 -31.85
CA ARG A 617 1.81 8.28 -30.54
C ARG A 617 1.94 6.77 -30.62
N PHE A 618 1.33 6.17 -31.63
CA PHE A 618 1.58 4.78 -32.01
C PHE A 618 3.09 4.52 -32.23
N GLU A 619 3.77 5.37 -33.01
CA GLU A 619 5.22 5.27 -33.21
C GLU A 619 6.01 5.51 -31.91
N GLU A 620 5.58 6.46 -31.07
CA GLU A 620 6.21 6.72 -29.77
C GLU A 620 6.12 5.51 -28.82
N ILE A 621 4.93 4.88 -28.73
CA ILE A 621 4.72 3.66 -27.94
C ILE A 621 5.61 2.54 -28.49
N LYS A 622 5.64 2.35 -29.81
CA LYS A 622 6.47 1.32 -30.45
C LYS A 622 7.94 1.49 -30.12
N GLN A 623 8.51 2.68 -30.27
CA GLN A 623 9.90 2.96 -29.89
C GLN A 623 10.15 2.72 -28.40
N THR A 624 9.21 3.14 -27.55
CA THR A 624 9.33 2.96 -26.11
C THR A 624 9.32 1.48 -25.71
N VAL A 625 8.51 0.63 -26.36
CA VAL A 625 8.53 -0.82 -26.15
C VAL A 625 9.89 -1.40 -26.52
N TYR A 626 10.49 -0.97 -27.64
CA TYR A 626 11.84 -1.40 -28.03
C TYR A 626 12.90 -0.96 -27.02
N ASP A 627 12.84 0.27 -26.53
CA ASP A 627 13.75 0.77 -25.51
C ASP A 627 13.62 -0.03 -24.21
N LEU A 628 12.39 -0.29 -23.77
CA LEU A 628 12.13 -1.10 -22.59
C LEU A 628 12.56 -2.55 -22.77
N ALA A 629 12.50 -3.10 -24.00
CA ALA A 629 12.98 -4.45 -24.32
C ALA A 629 14.48 -4.65 -24.01
N SER A 630 15.25 -3.55 -23.99
CA SER A 630 16.67 -3.55 -23.62
C SER A 630 16.92 -3.45 -22.11
N THR A 631 15.88 -3.32 -21.29
CA THR A 631 15.97 -3.16 -19.83
C THR A 631 15.73 -4.48 -19.09
N GLN A 632 15.90 -4.47 -17.77
CA GLN A 632 15.67 -5.65 -16.92
C GLN A 632 14.19 -6.08 -16.86
N LEU A 633 13.26 -5.25 -17.38
CA LEU A 633 11.82 -5.47 -17.35
C LEU A 633 11.39 -6.82 -17.95
N PHE A 634 12.14 -7.32 -18.94
CA PHE A 634 11.84 -8.55 -19.67
C PHE A 634 12.80 -9.71 -19.35
N GLU A 635 13.67 -9.58 -18.34
CA GLU A 635 14.69 -10.60 -18.03
C GLU A 635 14.12 -12.00 -17.75
N GLU A 636 12.91 -12.10 -17.20
CA GLU A 636 12.29 -13.37 -16.80
C GLU A 636 11.20 -13.88 -17.75
N THR A 637 10.87 -13.13 -18.80
CA THR A 637 9.76 -13.42 -19.73
C THR A 637 10.24 -13.28 -21.18
N GLU A 638 10.10 -14.36 -21.95
CA GLU A 638 10.35 -14.33 -23.39
C GLU A 638 9.20 -13.54 -24.06
N VAL A 639 9.52 -12.35 -24.54
CA VAL A 639 8.54 -11.47 -25.19
C VAL A 639 8.64 -11.56 -26.70
N THR A 640 7.50 -11.84 -27.34
CA THR A 640 7.34 -11.65 -28.80
C THR A 640 6.67 -10.30 -29.01
N LEU A 641 7.29 -9.44 -29.82
CA LEU A 641 6.73 -8.14 -30.21
C LEU A 641 6.07 -8.27 -31.58
N ASP A 642 4.82 -7.81 -31.70
CA ASP A 642 4.10 -7.79 -32.96
C ASP A 642 3.41 -6.43 -33.20
N GLU A 643 3.06 -6.18 -34.46
CA GLU A 643 2.39 -4.97 -34.90
C GLU A 643 1.11 -5.32 -35.68
N LEU A 644 0.00 -4.67 -35.32
CA LEU A 644 -1.30 -4.89 -35.94
C LEU A 644 -1.88 -3.56 -36.44
N THR A 645 -2.40 -3.53 -37.66
CA THR A 645 -3.28 -2.44 -38.10
C THR A 645 -4.71 -2.95 -38.11
N LEU A 646 -5.58 -2.30 -37.32
CA LEU A 646 -6.99 -2.69 -37.21
C LEU A 646 -7.78 -2.22 -38.44
N PRO A 647 -8.80 -2.98 -38.86
CA PRO A 647 -9.68 -2.55 -39.95
C PRO A 647 -10.44 -1.29 -39.56
N GLU A 648 -10.85 -0.50 -40.55
CA GLU A 648 -11.76 0.61 -40.29
C GLU A 648 -13.09 0.08 -39.72
N PRO A 649 -13.73 0.81 -38.78
CA PRO A 649 -14.98 0.39 -38.17
C PRO A 649 -16.04 0.16 -39.24
N ILE A 650 -16.64 -1.04 -39.27
CA ILE A 650 -17.73 -1.38 -40.18
C ILE A 650 -18.98 -0.64 -39.68
N SER A 651 -19.23 0.54 -40.25
CA SER A 651 -20.37 1.43 -39.96
C SER A 651 -20.34 2.06 -38.56
N ALA A 652 -20.54 3.38 -38.50
CA ALA A 652 -20.75 4.11 -37.26
C ALA A 652 -21.97 3.53 -36.52
N ALA A 653 -21.80 3.20 -35.24
CA ALA A 653 -22.89 2.83 -34.35
C ALA A 653 -24.11 3.77 -34.56
N PRO A 654 -25.30 3.25 -34.88
CA PRO A 654 -26.48 4.09 -35.06
C PRO A 654 -27.02 4.52 -33.69
N ARG A 655 -27.22 5.84 -33.53
CA ARG A 655 -28.06 6.51 -32.52
C ARG A 655 -27.60 6.47 -31.06
N LEU A 656 -26.39 6.95 -30.78
CA LEU A 656 -26.05 7.78 -29.60
C LEU A 656 -24.57 8.19 -29.64
N ARG A 657 -24.07 8.64 -30.80
CA ARG A 657 -22.85 9.45 -30.79
C ARG A 657 -23.21 10.79 -30.16
N ARG A 658 -23.17 10.87 -28.83
CA ARG A 658 -22.79 12.14 -28.19
C ARG A 658 -21.41 12.45 -28.75
N SER A 659 -21.26 13.63 -29.34
CA SER A 659 -19.96 14.05 -29.81
C SER A 659 -19.02 14.07 -28.61
N THR A 660 -17.77 13.68 -28.81
CA THR A 660 -16.70 13.93 -27.82
C THR A 660 -16.50 15.42 -27.51
N GLU A 661 -17.24 16.30 -28.20
CA GLU A 661 -17.35 17.74 -27.93
C GLU A 661 -18.23 18.06 -26.71
N ASP A 662 -18.98 17.09 -26.16
CA ASP A 662 -19.88 17.26 -25.00
C ASP A 662 -19.26 16.81 -23.66
N ASP A 663 -18.02 16.30 -23.65
CA ASP A 663 -17.38 15.84 -22.42
C ASP A 663 -17.08 17.03 -21.50
N PRO A 664 -17.52 17.01 -20.22
CA PRO A 664 -17.25 18.11 -19.31
C PRO A 664 -15.80 18.13 -18.85
N VAL A 665 -15.34 19.32 -18.46
CA VAL A 665 -14.07 19.52 -17.76
C VAL A 665 -14.30 19.26 -16.27
N TYR A 666 -13.42 18.48 -15.64
CA TYR A 666 -13.50 18.24 -14.20
C TYR A 666 -12.44 19.02 -13.46
N LEU A 667 -12.83 19.64 -12.35
CA LEU A 667 -11.93 20.28 -11.39
C LEU A 667 -12.14 19.62 -10.02
N ILE A 668 -11.15 18.87 -9.52
CA ILE A 668 -11.11 18.40 -8.14
C ILE A 668 -10.44 19.47 -7.28
N VAL A 669 -11.05 19.80 -6.13
CA VAL A 669 -10.49 20.70 -5.12
C VAL A 669 -10.56 20.03 -3.75
N ARG A 670 -9.40 19.84 -3.13
CA ARG A 670 -9.25 19.26 -1.79
C ARG A 670 -8.50 20.22 -0.89
N SER A 671 -8.80 20.18 0.40
CA SER A 671 -8.06 20.92 1.41
C SER A 671 -7.21 19.98 2.26
N ASP A 672 -5.90 20.25 2.33
CA ASP A 672 -4.96 19.54 3.19
C ASP A 672 -4.57 20.44 4.36
N GLY A 673 -5.02 20.07 5.57
CA GLY A 673 -4.59 20.67 6.84
C GLY A 673 -4.80 22.19 6.99
N VAL A 674 -4.35 22.73 8.13
CA VAL A 674 -4.21 24.18 8.37
C VAL A 674 -2.74 24.44 8.63
N TYR A 675 -2.14 25.39 7.89
CA TYR A 675 -0.76 25.78 8.06
C TYR A 675 -0.70 27.09 8.84
N GLU A 676 -0.16 27.05 10.06
CA GLU A 676 0.13 28.26 10.82
C GLU A 676 1.43 28.87 10.30
N HIS A 677 1.31 29.92 9.48
CA HIS A 677 2.46 30.71 9.07
C HIS A 677 2.61 31.90 10.02
N ARG A 678 3.62 31.86 10.89
CA ARG A 678 4.05 33.04 11.66
C ARG A 678 4.87 33.93 10.73
N ASP A 679 4.26 35.00 10.23
CA ASP A 679 4.96 36.06 9.52
C ASP A 679 5.61 37.00 10.57
N PRO A 680 6.95 37.12 10.64
CA PRO A 680 7.62 37.94 11.64
C PRO A 680 7.29 39.44 11.56
N ASP A 681 6.80 39.91 10.41
CA ASP A 681 6.57 41.33 10.12
C ASP A 681 5.07 41.72 10.05
N SER A 682 4.14 40.80 10.33
CA SER A 682 2.70 41.05 10.29
C SER A 682 2.05 40.91 11.68
N GLU A 683 1.39 41.95 12.19
CA GLU A 683 0.67 41.94 13.48
C GLU A 683 -0.58 41.04 13.51
N THR A 684 -0.89 40.34 12.41
CA THR A 684 -2.07 39.47 12.30
C THR A 684 -1.68 38.02 11.99
N ASP A 685 -1.97 37.11 12.94
CA ASP A 685 -1.93 35.65 12.71
C ASP A 685 -2.98 35.27 11.64
N SER A 686 -2.59 35.25 10.37
CA SER A 686 -3.46 34.79 9.28
C SER A 686 -3.34 33.27 9.15
N LYS A 687 -4.42 32.55 9.48
CA LYS A 687 -4.50 31.11 9.23
C LYS A 687 -4.54 30.86 7.73
N LYS A 688 -3.50 30.21 7.20
CA LYS A 688 -3.45 29.79 5.80
C LYS A 688 -3.92 28.36 5.67
N ARG A 689 -4.67 28.08 4.61
CA ARG A 689 -5.12 26.73 4.26
C ARG A 689 -4.60 26.38 2.89
N GLN A 690 -4.10 25.15 2.75
CA GLN A 690 -3.70 24.62 1.47
C GLN A 690 -4.91 24.05 0.74
N LEU A 691 -5.05 24.43 -0.54
CA LEU A 691 -5.96 23.79 -1.48
C LEU A 691 -5.14 23.12 -2.57
N ASP A 692 -5.44 21.84 -2.81
CA ASP A 692 -4.91 21.07 -3.92
C ASP A 692 -5.97 20.98 -5.01
N LEU A 693 -5.60 21.46 -6.19
CA LEU A 693 -6.46 21.59 -7.36
C LEU A 693 -5.94 20.70 -8.48
N SER A 694 -6.83 19.91 -9.05
CA SER A 694 -6.52 19.07 -10.20
C SER A 694 -7.59 19.27 -11.26
N VAL A 695 -7.17 19.55 -12.49
CA VAL A 695 -8.06 19.67 -13.65
C VAL A 695 -7.86 18.50 -14.59
N LEU A 696 -8.94 17.85 -14.98
CA LEU A 696 -8.99 16.89 -16.09
C LEU A 696 -9.68 17.56 -17.28
N THR A 697 -8.92 17.82 -18.35
CA THR A 697 -9.45 18.38 -19.60
C THR A 697 -10.26 17.35 -20.39
N ALA A 698 -11.11 17.82 -21.30
CA ALA A 698 -11.95 16.95 -22.13
C ALA A 698 -11.28 16.62 -23.49
N GLY A 699 -11.80 15.58 -24.15
CA GLY A 699 -11.38 15.17 -25.50
C GLY A 699 -10.29 14.07 -25.52
N GLY A 700 -9.87 13.67 -26.74
CA GLY A 700 -8.98 12.52 -26.97
C GLY A 700 -7.57 12.63 -26.37
N LYS A 701 -7.19 13.78 -25.81
CA LYS A 701 -5.93 14.04 -25.11
C LYS A 701 -6.17 14.55 -23.68
N ALA A 702 -7.17 14.02 -22.98
CA ALA A 702 -7.48 14.40 -21.60
C ALA A 702 -6.19 14.44 -20.75
N THR A 703 -5.82 15.63 -20.28
CA THR A 703 -4.59 15.90 -19.52
C THR A 703 -4.99 16.28 -18.10
N ILE A 704 -4.23 15.77 -17.13
CA ILE A 704 -4.37 16.12 -15.72
C ILE A 704 -3.38 17.24 -15.40
N VAL A 705 -3.86 18.37 -14.90
CA VAL A 705 -3.05 19.50 -14.44
C VAL A 705 -3.27 19.70 -12.95
N ASN A 706 -2.21 19.53 -12.16
CA ASN A 706 -2.25 19.67 -10.71
C ASN A 706 -1.52 20.93 -10.27
N GLN A 707 -2.10 21.64 -9.31
CA GLN A 707 -1.51 22.81 -8.67
C GLN A 707 -1.96 22.89 -7.21
N THR A 708 -1.13 23.54 -6.41
CA THR A 708 -1.43 23.82 -4.99
C THR A 708 -1.42 25.32 -4.75
N ILE A 709 -2.33 25.80 -3.90
CA ILE A 709 -2.39 27.19 -3.47
C ILE A 709 -2.60 27.29 -1.95
N LEU A 710 -1.92 28.25 -1.33
CA LEU A 710 -2.16 28.64 0.05
C LEU A 710 -3.14 29.82 0.06
N CYS A 711 -4.33 29.59 0.60
CA CYS A 711 -5.38 30.61 0.72
C CYS A 711 -5.44 31.15 2.15
N ASP A 712 -5.62 32.46 2.30
CA ASP A 712 -5.87 33.09 3.60
C ASP A 712 -7.34 32.88 4.02
N GLU A 713 -7.57 32.17 5.13
CA GLU A 713 -8.91 31.90 5.65
C GLU A 713 -9.66 33.20 6.01
N THR A 714 -8.96 34.26 6.40
CA THR A 714 -9.54 35.56 6.71
C THR A 714 -10.17 36.18 5.46
N GLN A 715 -9.49 36.08 4.32
CA GLN A 715 -10.00 36.56 3.03
C GLN A 715 -11.18 35.72 2.55
N ILE A 716 -11.12 34.39 2.71
CA ILE A 716 -12.25 33.48 2.43
C ILE A 716 -13.47 33.88 3.26
N ASN A 717 -13.30 34.06 4.57
CA ASN A 717 -14.39 34.45 5.48
C ASN A 717 -14.96 35.82 5.11
N LYS A 718 -14.11 36.78 4.73
CA LYS A 718 -14.52 38.11 4.26
C LYS A 718 -15.39 38.00 3.01
N LEU A 719 -14.99 37.25 1.99
CA LEU A 719 -15.79 37.07 0.76
C LEU A 719 -17.09 36.33 1.02
N ILE A 720 -17.13 35.33 1.92
CA ILE A 720 -18.37 34.64 2.32
C ILE A 720 -19.33 35.60 3.03
N SER A 721 -18.82 36.48 3.90
CA SER A 721 -19.66 37.43 4.63
C SER A 721 -20.37 38.43 3.71
N GLN A 722 -19.81 38.75 2.55
CA GLN A 722 -20.44 39.63 1.56
C GLN A 722 -21.72 39.03 0.99
N LEU A 723 -21.76 37.71 0.72
CA LEU A 723 -22.98 37.00 0.31
C LEU A 723 -24.02 36.92 1.44
N SER A 724 -23.55 36.82 2.68
CA SER A 724 -24.44 36.74 3.86
C SER A 724 -25.21 38.03 4.10
N ASN A 725 -24.69 39.16 3.60
CA ASN A 725 -25.30 40.49 3.74
C ASN A 725 -26.16 40.90 2.52
N GLY A 726 -26.34 40.00 1.55
CA GLY A 726 -27.11 40.24 0.32
C GLY A 726 -26.33 39.90 -0.95
N CYS A 727 -26.96 40.10 -2.11
CA CYS A 727 -26.27 39.92 -3.40
C CYS A 727 -25.18 40.99 -3.57
N PRO A 728 -23.92 40.63 -3.88
CA PRO A 728 -22.88 41.60 -4.20
C PRO A 728 -23.31 42.54 -5.33
N GLN A 729 -22.99 43.83 -5.22
CA GLN A 729 -23.37 44.84 -6.23
C GLN A 729 -22.70 44.59 -7.58
N ASN A 730 -21.47 44.06 -7.58
CA ASN A 730 -20.74 43.66 -8.79
C ASN A 730 -20.31 42.19 -8.69
N LEU A 731 -21.11 41.29 -9.28
CA LEU A 731 -20.85 39.85 -9.29
C LEU A 731 -19.58 39.46 -10.07
N ASP A 732 -19.20 40.24 -11.07
CA ASP A 732 -18.03 39.94 -11.90
C ASP A 732 -16.73 40.20 -11.12
N GLU A 733 -16.63 41.34 -10.43
CA GLU A 733 -15.51 41.62 -9.51
C GLU A 733 -15.45 40.63 -8.34
N TYR A 734 -16.60 40.28 -7.79
CA TYR A 734 -16.72 39.28 -6.72
C TYR A 734 -16.22 37.90 -7.18
N GLY A 735 -16.64 37.47 -8.37
CA GLY A 735 -16.21 36.23 -9.00
C GLY A 735 -14.71 36.19 -9.31
N GLN A 736 -14.16 37.32 -9.75
CA GLN A 736 -12.71 37.45 -10.02
C GLN A 736 -11.89 37.40 -8.73
N ALA A 737 -12.39 37.99 -7.64
CA ALA A 737 -11.74 37.90 -6.34
C ALA A 737 -11.66 36.43 -5.85
N TRP A 738 -12.75 35.67 -6.00
CA TRP A 738 -12.73 34.23 -5.72
C TRP A 738 -11.76 33.47 -6.62
N ALA A 739 -11.81 33.68 -7.93
CA ALA A 739 -10.91 33.01 -8.87
C ALA A 739 -9.44 33.28 -8.55
N LYS A 740 -9.08 34.51 -8.12
CA LYS A 740 -7.71 34.85 -7.70
C LYS A 740 -7.31 34.20 -6.38
N LEU A 741 -8.25 34.07 -5.45
CA LEU A 741 -7.97 33.52 -4.12
C LEU A 741 -7.82 32.00 -4.13
N VAL A 742 -8.66 31.29 -4.89
CA VAL A 742 -8.73 29.82 -4.83
C VAL A 742 -8.17 29.10 -6.06
N LEU A 743 -7.94 29.79 -7.19
CA LEU A 743 -7.37 29.17 -8.40
C LEU A 743 -5.97 29.73 -8.72
N PRO A 744 -4.93 28.87 -8.75
CA PRO A 744 -3.62 29.19 -9.31
C PRO A 744 -3.72 29.68 -10.76
N GLN A 745 -2.79 30.56 -11.17
CA GLN A 745 -2.77 31.10 -12.53
C GLN A 745 -2.78 30.02 -13.62
N GLN A 746 -2.03 28.93 -13.43
CA GLN A 746 -1.98 27.83 -14.40
C GLN A 746 -3.34 27.13 -14.54
N ILE A 747 -4.05 26.89 -13.44
CA ILE A 747 -5.40 26.31 -13.45
C ILE A 747 -6.36 27.24 -14.19
N ARG A 748 -6.30 28.55 -13.95
CA ARG A 748 -7.14 29.52 -14.67
C ARG A 748 -6.90 29.46 -16.18
N THR A 749 -5.63 29.46 -16.62
CA THR A 749 -5.28 29.36 -18.04
C THR A 749 -5.86 28.09 -18.67
N VAL A 750 -5.72 26.94 -18.02
CA VAL A 750 -6.23 25.65 -18.52
C VAL A 750 -7.76 25.67 -18.61
N LEU A 751 -8.46 26.12 -17.57
CA LEU A 751 -9.91 26.17 -17.56
C LEU A 751 -10.46 27.13 -18.63
N THR A 752 -9.84 28.31 -18.80
CA THR A 752 -10.23 29.26 -19.86
C THR A 752 -10.03 28.70 -21.27
N SER A 753 -9.01 27.84 -21.47
CA SER A 753 -8.80 27.14 -22.75
C SER A 753 -9.88 26.11 -23.08
N GLN A 754 -10.76 25.79 -22.11
CA GLN A 754 -11.88 24.86 -22.24
C GLN A 754 -13.22 25.58 -21.98
N SER A 755 -13.25 26.90 -22.17
CA SER A 755 -14.39 27.77 -21.83
C SER A 755 -15.71 27.45 -22.55
N ASN A 756 -15.63 26.68 -23.63
CA ASN A 756 -16.75 26.20 -24.41
C ASN A 756 -17.37 24.89 -23.88
N LEU A 757 -16.90 24.36 -22.75
CA LEU A 757 -17.35 23.10 -22.15
C LEU A 757 -17.96 23.29 -20.75
N HIS A 758 -18.81 22.35 -20.34
CA HIS A 758 -19.41 22.33 -19.02
C HIS A 758 -18.36 22.04 -17.93
N LEU A 759 -18.39 22.77 -16.81
CA LEU A 759 -17.44 22.60 -15.71
C LEU A 759 -18.07 21.81 -14.55
N VAL A 760 -17.48 20.67 -14.22
CA VAL A 760 -17.84 19.87 -13.04
C VAL A 760 -16.81 20.12 -11.94
N VAL A 761 -17.21 20.75 -10.85
CA VAL A 761 -16.36 20.97 -9.67
C VAL A 761 -16.64 19.89 -8.64
N VAL A 762 -15.64 19.06 -8.36
CA VAL A 762 -15.68 18.03 -7.32
C VAL A 762 -14.92 18.56 -6.11
N HIS A 763 -15.55 18.63 -4.94
CA HIS A 763 -14.92 19.28 -3.79
C HIS A 763 -15.19 18.57 -2.46
N ASP A 764 -14.32 18.82 -1.47
CA ASP A 764 -14.49 18.36 -0.09
C ASP A 764 -15.39 19.28 0.75
N SER A 765 -15.45 19.02 2.07
CA SER A 765 -16.21 19.82 3.02
C SER A 765 -15.75 21.27 3.10
N PHE A 766 -14.46 21.55 3.04
CA PHE A 766 -13.97 22.92 3.16
C PHE A 766 -14.22 23.72 1.88
N ALA A 767 -13.87 23.14 0.74
CA ALA A 767 -14.03 23.75 -0.57
C ALA A 767 -15.51 23.91 -0.98
N SER A 768 -16.44 23.23 -0.30
CA SER A 768 -17.89 23.45 -0.46
C SER A 768 -18.34 24.89 -0.14
N ARG A 769 -17.55 25.61 0.66
CA ARG A 769 -17.82 27.00 1.08
C ARG A 769 -17.56 28.01 -0.03
N VAL A 770 -16.84 27.60 -1.09
CA VAL A 770 -16.56 28.45 -2.24
C VAL A 770 -17.80 28.48 -3.14
N PRO A 771 -18.31 29.66 -3.52
CA PRO A 771 -19.45 29.80 -4.42
C PRO A 771 -18.99 29.64 -5.88
N TRP A 772 -18.71 28.40 -6.28
CA TRP A 772 -18.11 28.06 -7.59
C TRP A 772 -18.86 28.62 -8.80
N GLU A 773 -20.18 28.82 -8.73
CA GLU A 773 -21.00 29.39 -9.80
C GLU A 773 -20.82 30.89 -9.96
N THR A 774 -20.27 31.57 -8.96
CA THR A 774 -19.98 33.01 -9.04
C THR A 774 -18.64 33.30 -9.72
N LEU A 775 -17.82 32.27 -9.96
CA LEU A 775 -16.48 32.44 -10.50
C LEU A 775 -16.47 33.21 -11.83
N HIS A 776 -15.53 34.16 -11.93
CA HIS A 776 -15.14 34.81 -13.17
C HIS A 776 -13.63 34.62 -13.34
N ILE A 777 -13.25 33.76 -14.28
CA ILE A 777 -11.88 33.30 -14.54
C ILE A 777 -11.37 34.05 -15.77
N ASP A 778 -10.50 35.04 -15.57
CA ASP A 778 -9.83 35.78 -16.64
C ASP A 778 -10.79 36.28 -17.76
N GLY A 779 -11.98 36.78 -17.35
CA GLY A 779 -13.02 37.31 -18.26
C GLY A 779 -14.08 36.28 -18.70
N TRP A 780 -13.93 35.01 -18.34
CA TRP A 780 -14.91 33.95 -18.59
C TRP A 780 -15.71 33.60 -17.34
N ALA A 781 -17.03 33.40 -17.49
CA ALA A 781 -17.95 33.11 -16.41
C ALA A 781 -18.61 31.73 -16.64
N PRO A 782 -18.07 30.63 -16.08
CA PRO A 782 -18.50 29.27 -16.43
C PRO A 782 -20.01 29.05 -16.30
N ALA A 783 -20.63 29.61 -15.26
CA ALA A 783 -22.06 29.47 -15.01
C ALA A 783 -22.96 30.21 -16.01
N LYS A 784 -22.48 31.30 -16.63
CA LYS A 784 -23.22 32.04 -17.68
C LYS A 784 -23.09 31.37 -19.06
N ASN A 785 -22.06 30.54 -19.24
CA ASN A 785 -21.74 29.86 -20.51
C ASN A 785 -22.37 28.44 -20.54
N GLN A 786 -21.57 27.38 -20.43
CA GLN A 786 -22.05 25.99 -20.50
C GLN A 786 -22.55 25.45 -19.15
N GLY A 787 -22.49 26.25 -18.09
CA GLY A 787 -22.94 25.89 -16.76
C GLY A 787 -21.86 25.25 -15.89
N VAL A 788 -22.13 25.21 -14.60
CA VAL A 788 -21.31 24.59 -13.57
C VAL A 788 -22.15 23.58 -12.79
N SER A 789 -21.60 22.39 -12.57
CA SER A 789 -22.16 21.40 -11.64
C SER A 789 -21.19 21.20 -10.47
N ARG A 790 -21.72 21.04 -9.25
CA ARG A 790 -20.92 20.64 -8.09
C ARG A 790 -21.15 19.18 -7.73
N ARG A 791 -20.08 18.50 -7.31
CA ARG A 791 -20.13 17.14 -6.75
C ARG A 791 -19.39 17.11 -5.43
N TYR A 792 -20.02 16.53 -4.41
CA TYR A 792 -19.41 16.40 -3.09
C TYR A 792 -18.60 15.11 -2.98
N LEU A 793 -17.34 15.21 -2.55
CA LEU A 793 -16.46 14.07 -2.35
C LEU A 793 -16.70 13.44 -0.98
N ALA A 794 -17.57 12.43 -0.92
CA ALA A 794 -17.84 11.63 0.28
C ALA A 794 -17.06 10.30 0.21
N ARG A 795 -16.40 9.91 1.32
CA ARG A 795 -15.53 8.72 1.35
C ARG A 795 -16.29 7.39 1.40
N ASP A 796 -17.56 7.38 1.82
CA ASP A 796 -18.34 6.15 2.07
C ASP A 796 -19.81 6.28 1.66
N MET A 797 -20.09 6.60 0.39
CA MET A 797 -21.48 6.57 -0.09
C MET A 797 -21.86 5.14 -0.53
N PRO A 798 -22.97 4.57 -0.03
CA PRO A 798 -23.43 3.24 -0.46
C PRO A 798 -23.79 3.23 -1.95
N ALA A 799 -23.75 2.03 -2.55
CA ALA A 799 -24.27 1.79 -3.89
C ALA A 799 -25.72 2.30 -3.98
N ALA A 800 -26.06 2.95 -5.09
CA ALA A 800 -27.39 3.51 -5.28
C ALA A 800 -28.43 2.37 -5.28
N ALA A 801 -29.29 2.32 -4.26
CA ALA A 801 -30.39 1.35 -4.18
C ALA A 801 -31.60 1.75 -5.06
N TRP A 802 -31.47 2.81 -5.86
CA TRP A 802 -32.58 3.39 -6.60
C TRP A 802 -32.82 2.66 -7.93
N LEU A 803 -34.06 2.25 -8.18
CA LEU A 803 -34.52 1.64 -9.42
C LEU A 803 -34.64 2.73 -10.49
N GLN A 804 -33.96 2.53 -11.63
CA GLN A 804 -34.05 3.41 -12.79
C GLN A 804 -35.26 3.11 -13.68
N ASP A 805 -36.20 2.26 -13.23
CA ASP A 805 -37.52 2.08 -13.84
C ASP A 805 -38.31 3.38 -13.66
N ARG A 806 -37.91 4.37 -14.47
CA ARG A 806 -38.62 5.61 -14.67
C ARG A 806 -39.87 5.26 -15.43
N ILE A 807 -41.00 5.71 -14.90
CA ILE A 807 -42.21 5.76 -15.70
C ILE A 807 -41.95 6.89 -16.69
N GLU A 808 -41.61 6.57 -17.94
CA GLU A 808 -41.65 7.54 -19.03
C GLU A 808 -43.10 7.98 -19.20
N SER A 809 -43.48 9.00 -18.46
CA SER A 809 -44.80 9.59 -18.45
C SER A 809 -44.78 10.83 -19.34
N ASN A 810 -45.83 10.99 -20.15
CA ASN A 810 -46.06 12.25 -20.86
C ASN A 810 -46.54 13.37 -19.92
N GLN A 811 -46.62 13.15 -18.60
CA GLN A 811 -46.96 14.15 -17.59
C GLN A 811 -45.83 14.33 -16.59
N LEU A 812 -45.49 15.59 -16.28
CA LEU A 812 -44.51 15.97 -15.26
C LEU A 812 -45.21 16.10 -13.91
N THR A 813 -44.75 15.38 -12.91
CA THR A 813 -45.31 15.37 -11.55
C THR A 813 -44.43 16.17 -10.60
N VAL A 814 -45.02 17.14 -9.89
CA VAL A 814 -44.30 18.08 -9.02
C VAL A 814 -44.90 18.06 -7.61
N LEU A 815 -44.05 17.86 -6.62
CA LEU A 815 -44.39 18.03 -5.21
C LEU A 815 -43.86 19.38 -4.72
N LEU A 816 -44.75 20.23 -4.20
CA LEU A 816 -44.40 21.50 -3.57
C LEU A 816 -44.62 21.37 -2.05
N ILE A 817 -43.57 21.56 -1.26
CA ILE A 817 -43.61 21.54 0.20
C ILE A 817 -43.28 22.95 0.69
N GLY A 818 -44.23 23.57 1.39
CA GLY A 818 -44.15 24.98 1.76
C GLY A 818 -44.34 25.23 3.24
N ASN A 819 -43.42 26.01 3.81
CA ASN A 819 -43.51 26.59 5.15
C ASN A 819 -43.99 25.60 6.24
N PRO A 820 -43.37 24.42 6.45
CA PRO A 820 -43.91 23.41 7.36
C PRO A 820 -44.12 23.89 8.81
N THR A 821 -43.31 24.86 9.25
CA THR A 821 -43.37 25.50 10.57
C THR A 821 -44.41 26.62 10.68
N GLY A 822 -44.95 27.10 9.56
CA GLY A 822 -45.97 28.15 9.51
C GLY A 822 -45.47 29.57 9.78
N ASP A 823 -44.16 29.78 9.95
CA ASP A 823 -43.54 31.05 10.35
C ASP A 823 -42.83 31.81 9.21
N LEU A 824 -42.88 31.29 7.97
CA LEU A 824 -42.26 31.87 6.77
C LEU A 824 -43.30 32.24 5.69
N SER A 825 -43.94 33.41 5.81
CA SER A 825 -44.92 33.88 4.81
C SER A 825 -44.37 33.97 3.38
N GLY A 826 -43.09 34.30 3.21
CA GLY A 826 -42.44 34.30 1.90
C GLY A 826 -42.39 32.92 1.23
N ALA A 827 -42.26 31.85 2.01
CA ALA A 827 -42.34 30.49 1.49
C ALA A 827 -43.78 30.13 1.08
N ASP A 828 -44.80 30.65 1.78
CA ASP A 828 -46.20 30.51 1.34
C ASP A 828 -46.42 31.17 -0.02
N ASP A 829 -45.91 32.39 -0.19
CA ASP A 829 -46.06 33.16 -1.43
C ASP A 829 -45.31 32.50 -2.60
N GLU A 830 -44.10 32.00 -2.36
CA GLU A 830 -43.32 31.24 -3.34
C GLU A 830 -44.07 30.01 -3.85
N ILE A 831 -44.61 29.20 -2.94
CA ILE A 831 -45.29 27.96 -3.28
C ILE A 831 -46.60 28.23 -4.01
N LYS A 832 -47.37 29.25 -3.58
CA LYS A 832 -48.58 29.70 -4.30
C LYS A 832 -48.25 30.17 -5.71
N ALA A 833 -47.20 30.96 -5.88
CA ALA A 833 -46.78 31.46 -7.18
C ALA A 833 -46.33 30.32 -8.11
N LEU A 834 -45.57 29.35 -7.59
CA LEU A 834 -45.15 28.16 -8.33
C LEU A 834 -46.34 27.28 -8.72
N ALA A 835 -47.25 27.00 -7.78
CA ALA A 835 -48.46 26.23 -8.05
C ALA A 835 -49.31 26.87 -9.16
N GLN A 836 -49.47 28.19 -9.12
CA GLN A 836 -50.21 28.93 -10.14
C GLN A 836 -49.53 28.85 -11.52
N ARG A 837 -48.22 29.03 -11.60
CA ARG A 837 -47.48 29.00 -12.88
C ARG A 837 -47.40 27.60 -13.47
N LEU A 838 -47.10 26.59 -12.65
CA LEU A 838 -46.99 25.21 -13.08
C LEU A 838 -48.36 24.63 -13.48
N GLY A 839 -49.41 24.96 -12.72
CA GLY A 839 -50.78 24.51 -12.99
C GLY A 839 -51.41 25.09 -14.26
N GLN A 840 -50.80 26.11 -14.89
CA GLN A 840 -51.22 26.60 -16.21
C GLN A 840 -50.88 25.63 -17.34
N ASN A 841 -49.93 24.71 -17.12
CA ASN A 841 -49.53 23.73 -18.12
C ASN A 841 -50.28 22.41 -17.88
N PRO A 842 -51.14 21.95 -18.82
CA PRO A 842 -51.97 20.75 -18.65
C PRO A 842 -51.15 19.45 -18.57
N VAL A 843 -49.86 19.52 -18.90
CA VAL A 843 -48.91 18.41 -18.81
C VAL A 843 -48.32 18.26 -17.40
N ILE A 844 -48.47 19.26 -16.53
CA ILE A 844 -47.88 19.28 -15.19
C ILE A 844 -48.94 19.00 -14.13
N THR A 845 -48.71 17.98 -13.30
CA THR A 845 -49.52 17.69 -12.12
C THR A 845 -48.78 18.16 -10.87
N VAL A 846 -49.44 18.98 -10.05
CA VAL A 846 -48.85 19.57 -8.84
C VAL A 846 -49.57 19.04 -7.60
N LYS A 847 -48.82 18.51 -6.63
CA LYS A 847 -49.29 18.25 -5.26
C LYS A 847 -48.64 19.24 -4.31
N ILE A 848 -49.39 19.71 -3.33
CA ILE A 848 -48.90 20.69 -2.35
C ILE A 848 -49.05 20.11 -0.94
N LEU A 849 -48.01 20.22 -0.14
CA LEU A 849 -48.04 20.04 1.32
C LEU A 849 -47.65 21.36 1.98
N MET A 850 -48.63 22.04 2.59
CA MET A 850 -48.42 23.35 3.23
C MET A 850 -48.45 23.22 4.75
N GLN A 851 -47.58 23.96 5.43
CA GLN A 851 -47.68 24.22 6.88
C GLN A 851 -47.88 22.92 7.68
N GLY A 852 -48.92 22.86 8.51
CA GLY A 852 -49.22 21.72 9.37
C GLY A 852 -49.47 20.40 8.63
N GLU A 853 -49.71 20.42 7.31
CA GLU A 853 -49.88 19.21 6.49
C GLU A 853 -48.53 18.55 6.15
N ALA A 854 -47.43 19.34 6.13
CA ALA A 854 -46.08 18.87 5.83
C ALA A 854 -45.41 18.21 7.06
N THR A 855 -46.07 17.20 7.62
CA THR A 855 -45.55 16.39 8.75
C THR A 855 -44.38 15.49 8.32
N PHE A 856 -43.58 15.03 9.29
CA PHE A 856 -42.46 14.11 9.03
C PHE A 856 -42.91 12.89 8.22
N ASP A 857 -44.00 12.23 8.63
CA ASP A 857 -44.51 11.05 7.96
C ASP A 857 -45.08 11.36 6.58
N ALA A 858 -45.81 12.46 6.42
CA ALA A 858 -46.35 12.86 5.11
C ALA A 858 -45.21 13.08 4.11
N VAL A 859 -44.23 13.91 4.47
CA VAL A 859 -43.09 14.23 3.60
C VAL A 859 -42.26 12.97 3.29
N ARG A 860 -41.96 12.14 4.30
CA ARG A 860 -41.24 10.88 4.12
C ARG A 860 -41.98 9.93 3.17
N ASN A 861 -43.30 9.80 3.29
CA ASN A 861 -44.10 8.93 2.44
C ASN A 861 -44.15 9.44 0.99
N GLU A 862 -44.27 10.75 0.78
CA GLU A 862 -44.21 11.33 -0.57
C GLU A 862 -42.84 11.10 -1.21
N PHE A 863 -41.76 11.28 -0.46
CA PHE A 863 -40.39 11.00 -0.92
C PHE A 863 -40.24 9.50 -1.25
N ALA A 864 -40.76 8.62 -0.40
CA ALA A 864 -40.71 7.18 -0.58
C ALA A 864 -41.54 6.65 -1.75
N SER A 865 -42.58 7.39 -2.17
CA SER A 865 -43.54 6.96 -3.19
C SER A 865 -42.93 6.76 -4.58
N GLY A 866 -41.88 7.53 -4.91
CA GLY A 866 -41.34 7.59 -6.26
C GLY A 866 -42.29 8.15 -7.31
N ALA A 867 -43.32 8.89 -6.90
CA ALA A 867 -44.38 9.41 -7.77
C ALA A 867 -44.11 10.82 -8.33
N TYR A 868 -42.98 11.44 -7.99
CA TYR A 868 -42.66 12.83 -8.35
C TYR A 868 -41.39 12.94 -9.17
N ASP A 869 -41.45 13.69 -10.26
CA ASP A 869 -40.29 14.06 -11.09
C ASP A 869 -39.52 15.23 -10.49
N VAL A 870 -40.23 16.17 -9.86
CA VAL A 870 -39.67 17.36 -9.24
C VAL A 870 -40.18 17.50 -7.81
N ILE A 871 -39.28 17.78 -6.87
CA ILE A 871 -39.65 18.16 -5.50
C ILE A 871 -39.09 19.56 -5.22
N HIS A 872 -39.97 20.47 -4.82
CA HIS A 872 -39.61 21.81 -4.37
C HIS A 872 -39.93 21.94 -2.88
N TYR A 873 -38.93 22.25 -2.08
CA TYR A 873 -39.10 22.51 -0.65
C TYR A 873 -38.72 23.96 -0.34
N ALA A 874 -39.62 24.69 0.31
CA ALA A 874 -39.38 26.03 0.83
C ALA A 874 -39.67 26.05 2.34
N GLY A 875 -38.64 26.22 3.17
CA GLY A 875 -38.78 26.11 4.64
C GLY A 875 -37.45 26.15 5.40
N HIS A 876 -37.47 25.79 6.68
CA HIS A 876 -36.24 25.73 7.48
C HIS A 876 -35.42 24.46 7.23
N ALA A 877 -34.11 24.56 7.34
CA ALA A 877 -33.19 23.42 7.43
C ALA A 877 -32.51 23.39 8.79
N PHE A 878 -32.21 22.19 9.28
CA PHE A 878 -31.45 21.94 10.50
C PHE A 878 -30.10 21.31 10.17
N PHE A 879 -29.04 21.82 10.79
CA PHE A 879 -27.69 21.30 10.65
C PHE A 879 -27.12 20.89 12.02
N ASP A 880 -26.73 19.62 12.15
CA ASP A 880 -26.05 19.09 13.33
C ASP A 880 -24.54 18.97 13.03
N SER A 881 -23.74 19.88 13.59
CA SER A 881 -22.29 19.91 13.38
C SER A 881 -21.55 18.72 13.99
N HIS A 882 -22.12 18.04 14.98
CA HIS A 882 -21.51 16.88 15.64
C HIS A 882 -21.92 15.56 14.99
N ASN A 883 -23.11 15.51 14.40
CA ASN A 883 -23.58 14.37 13.63
C ASN A 883 -24.28 14.83 12.33
N PRO A 884 -23.51 15.15 11.28
CA PRO A 884 -24.05 15.72 10.04
C PRO A 884 -25.14 14.88 9.38
N ALA A 885 -25.14 13.57 9.57
CA ALA A 885 -26.14 12.66 9.02
C ALA A 885 -27.55 12.87 9.61
N ARG A 886 -27.67 13.53 10.77
CA ARG A 886 -28.94 13.97 11.38
C ARG A 886 -29.43 15.33 10.86
N SER A 887 -28.67 15.97 9.99
CA SER A 887 -29.08 17.22 9.33
C SER A 887 -30.15 16.94 8.28
N GLY A 888 -31.04 17.90 8.06
CA GLY A 888 -32.19 17.68 7.19
C GLY A 888 -33.13 18.88 7.11
N ILE A 889 -34.28 18.66 6.46
CA ILE A 889 -35.35 19.65 6.37
C ILE A 889 -36.25 19.57 7.60
N VAL A 890 -36.76 20.72 8.04
CA VAL A 890 -37.67 20.81 9.19
C VAL A 890 -39.11 20.64 8.73
N CYS A 891 -39.77 19.60 9.23
CA CYS A 891 -41.18 19.31 8.98
C CYS A 891 -42.07 19.97 10.06
N ALA A 892 -43.38 19.91 9.86
CA ALA A 892 -44.36 20.37 10.85
C ALA A 892 -44.11 19.70 12.21
N GLY A 893 -44.28 20.47 13.30
CA GLY A 893 -43.97 20.00 14.65
C GLY A 893 -42.50 20.11 15.06
N ASN A 894 -41.64 20.74 14.24
CA ASN A 894 -40.19 20.85 14.44
C ASN A 894 -39.44 19.51 14.41
N GLU A 895 -40.03 18.51 13.74
CA GLU A 895 -39.35 17.25 13.45
C GLU A 895 -38.39 17.42 12.28
N VAL A 896 -37.24 16.74 12.31
CA VAL A 896 -36.23 16.83 11.26
C VAL A 896 -36.28 15.57 10.42
N LEU A 897 -36.59 15.71 9.13
CA LEU A 897 -36.41 14.63 8.16
C LEU A 897 -34.97 14.64 7.70
N SER A 898 -34.16 13.74 8.27
CA SER A 898 -32.71 13.69 8.08
C SER A 898 -32.31 12.89 6.85
N GLY A 899 -31.05 13.06 6.41
CA GLY A 899 -30.49 12.22 5.36
C GLY A 899 -30.52 10.72 5.69
N GLN A 900 -30.42 10.34 6.97
CA GLN A 900 -30.52 8.93 7.39
C GLN A 900 -31.91 8.34 7.14
N ASP A 901 -32.96 9.13 7.32
CA ASP A 901 -34.35 8.70 7.14
C ASP A 901 -34.67 8.40 5.66
N LEU A 902 -33.84 8.88 4.74
CA LEU A 902 -34.01 8.75 3.30
C LEU A 902 -33.10 7.67 2.67
N LEU A 903 -32.25 6.99 3.44
CA LEU A 903 -31.30 5.97 2.93
C LEU A 903 -31.96 4.74 2.28
N GLY A 904 -33.25 4.49 2.58
CA GLY A 904 -34.01 3.34 2.08
C GLY A 904 -35.01 3.66 0.97
N VAL A 905 -35.10 4.91 0.52
CA VAL A 905 -35.96 5.22 -0.63
C VAL A 905 -35.32 4.62 -1.88
N SER A 906 -36.13 4.15 -2.82
CA SER A 906 -35.66 3.43 -4.02
C SER A 906 -36.02 4.14 -5.33
N LYS A 907 -36.72 5.27 -5.30
CA LYS A 907 -36.97 6.13 -6.48
C LYS A 907 -36.74 7.60 -6.13
N LEU A 908 -35.71 8.21 -6.72
CA LEU A 908 -35.41 9.65 -6.53
C LEU A 908 -36.13 10.49 -7.59
N PRO A 909 -36.54 11.73 -7.23
CA PRO A 909 -36.97 12.69 -8.24
C PRO A 909 -35.80 13.09 -9.15
N THR A 910 -36.13 13.53 -10.36
CA THR A 910 -35.16 14.03 -11.34
C THR A 910 -34.53 15.34 -10.89
N LEU A 911 -35.33 16.20 -10.26
CA LEU A 911 -34.89 17.49 -9.74
C LEU A 911 -35.42 17.68 -8.31
N MET A 912 -34.53 18.11 -7.42
CA MET A 912 -34.90 18.55 -6.09
C MET A 912 -34.39 19.96 -5.88
N PHE A 913 -35.31 20.88 -5.58
CA PHE A 913 -35.00 22.27 -5.30
C PHE A 913 -35.27 22.56 -3.83
N PHE A 914 -34.24 22.97 -3.10
CA PHE A 914 -34.33 23.37 -1.71
C PHE A 914 -34.14 24.88 -1.59
N ASN A 915 -35.24 25.60 -1.41
CA ASN A 915 -35.19 26.95 -0.86
C ASN A 915 -35.22 26.88 0.66
N ALA A 916 -34.12 26.37 1.23
CA ALA A 916 -34.02 26.15 2.66
C ALA A 916 -32.85 26.94 3.24
N CYS A 917 -33.16 27.86 4.16
CA CYS A 917 -32.12 28.61 4.87
C CYS A 917 -31.74 27.91 6.17
N GLU A 918 -30.44 27.82 6.44
CA GLU A 918 -29.93 27.69 7.80
C GLU A 918 -30.12 29.04 8.52
N SER A 919 -31.32 29.33 9.01
CA SER A 919 -31.56 30.52 9.84
C SER A 919 -30.82 30.45 11.20
N ALA A 920 -30.08 29.37 11.46
CA ALA A 920 -29.52 29.01 12.75
C ALA A 920 -28.01 29.28 12.92
N ARG A 921 -27.34 29.98 12.00
CA ARG A 921 -26.03 30.59 12.34
C ARG A 921 -26.17 31.74 13.37
N VAL A 922 -27.41 32.18 13.67
CA VAL A 922 -27.71 33.37 14.50
C VAL A 922 -28.62 33.08 15.72
N ARG A 923 -28.97 31.84 16.05
CA ARG A 923 -29.68 31.54 17.31
C ARG A 923 -28.87 30.62 18.22
N GLN A 924 -27.90 31.21 18.91
CA GLN A 924 -27.59 30.79 20.29
C GLN A 924 -28.80 31.10 21.18
N VAL A 925 -29.89 30.34 21.09
CA VAL A 925 -30.93 30.30 22.12
C VAL A 925 -31.46 28.87 22.21
N GLY A 926 -31.40 28.30 23.42
CA GLY A 926 -31.41 26.87 23.71
C GLY A 926 -32.60 26.09 23.18
N ILE A 927 -32.30 24.99 22.49
CA ILE A 927 -33.21 23.85 22.36
C ILE A 927 -32.77 22.83 23.40
N GLY A 928 -33.72 22.51 24.29
CA GLY A 928 -33.52 21.69 25.47
C GLY A 928 -33.01 20.28 25.20
N GLN A 929 -32.43 19.74 26.25
CA GLN A 929 -31.98 18.36 26.44
C GLN A 929 -32.87 17.33 25.72
N TYR A 930 -32.32 16.68 24.69
CA TYR A 930 -32.74 15.33 24.32
C TYR A 930 -32.20 14.35 25.38
N GLN A 931 -32.94 14.18 26.47
CA GLN A 931 -32.80 13.01 27.33
C GLN A 931 -33.57 11.85 26.68
N LEU A 932 -32.84 10.86 26.16
CA LEU A 932 -33.38 9.54 25.88
C LEU A 932 -33.92 8.94 27.17
N GLN A 933 -35.25 8.80 27.27
CA GLN A 933 -35.90 8.03 28.32
C GLN A 933 -35.53 6.55 28.18
N THR A 934 -34.50 6.10 28.88
CA THR A 934 -34.35 4.69 29.25
C THR A 934 -34.87 4.49 30.67
N GLY A 935 -36.15 4.13 30.78
CA GLY A 935 -36.83 3.93 32.05
C GLY A 935 -37.48 2.55 32.16
N LYS A 936 -36.68 1.48 32.18
CA LYS A 936 -37.07 0.22 32.86
C LYS A 936 -36.59 0.30 34.30
N LYS A 937 -37.47 0.68 35.23
CA LYS A 937 -37.27 0.42 36.66
C LYS A 937 -37.61 -1.04 36.96
N VAL A 938 -36.61 -1.82 37.32
CA VAL A 938 -36.78 -3.03 38.14
C VAL A 938 -36.40 -2.63 39.56
N ARG A 939 -37.41 -2.70 40.44
CA ARG A 939 -37.45 -2.54 41.91
C ARG A 939 -36.58 -1.46 42.56
#